data_AF-A0A1Q5GXZ7-F1
#
_entry.id   AF-A0A1Q5GXZ7-F1
#
_cell.length_a   1.000
_cell.length_b   1.000
_cell.length_c   1.000
_cell.angle_alpha   90.00
_cell.angle_beta   90.00
_cell.angle_gamma   90.00
#
_symmetry.space_group_name_H-M   'P 1'
#
loop_
_entity.id
_entity.type
_entity.pdbx_description
1 polymer ?
#
loop_
_entity_poly.entity_id
_entity_poly.type
_entity_poly.pdbx_seq_one_letter_code
_entity_poly.pdbx_strand_id
1 'polypeptide(L)'
;MTAEKSGTTGRRSGAETRADGSGAKNGPDDTAGVRPGNGSPDERASGADKSGEDDAAGTATGAGTAKRTRKARRTGTAKAAGAASTADKTSAAGKVGPAGKAGASAETGNEDEARDVTGRNGDAGEDRVTVAKAGARDRADAAQKDDTTENGDAAKKDDAVEKSDAGKKDDAAEKSDAAKKDGTGGDKPADPWSAFGPAPEPVLGRPRRAVRAVGRFLVHEWTLAVVAALALAAAMTWPTLRYPWHTLPQDYWDPSLQAWQMAWSGHILRTNPAQLWHSNTFYPENWSFAFSDTLLGYAPAGLIGVGPEHAVLRYNIMFVLAHALAAFGAYALARQLGAGRIGGAVAGASFAYAPWLLAQAGHLHILSNGGIPLALAMLARGHGWSLRYGYRPRRRHAGWAFAGWLVAAWQLSLGFGIGLPFAYMLAGVVLVSVVLWFVRRRRVKRPFGWRLVLADVLGGLVFAAVGAALAGPYFRVAELHPNAERTIGDIGLYSPPASGFFTAPAESRIWGGLHEGARAVLPWHPEMTLLPGFVLYALAAGGLFFSVWRVRHRIFLLAGVLVTMALAMGTRFFGGRFTYVPLFDYLPGWSGLRTPGRMMLWTTLLLGLLAAGAVTAFCMRVRELAAERVPPWPGPWLRLATLLPLALVLVEGLNATPQPVVPRQPAALRTVDGPMLVLPSSQNLDQPVMLWSTDRFQPMVNGGSGFTPRSQARIREATVSFPDYASVDYLRQIGVKNVVVLRDELEGTPWEGMLDRPVDALGVAREQVGEAVVFRL
;
A
#
# COMPACT_ATOMS: atom_id res chain seq x y z
N MET A 1 -0.04 -40.66 55.84
CA MET A 1 -1.05 -41.67 55.45
C MET A 1 -1.62 -41.21 54.10
N THR A 2 -1.45 -41.88 52.96
CA THR A 2 -1.87 -43.26 52.55
C THR A 2 -3.39 -43.41 52.50
N ALA A 3 -4.05 -44.03 51.50
CA ALA A 3 -3.68 -44.54 50.15
C ALA A 3 -5.02 -44.70 49.35
N GLU A 4 -5.11 -44.50 48.02
CA GLU A 4 -4.88 -45.43 46.89
C GLU A 4 -5.85 -46.66 46.78
N LYS A 5 -6.27 -47.01 45.53
CA LYS A 5 -6.92 -48.29 45.07
C LYS A 5 -8.39 -48.57 45.52
N SER A 6 -9.37 -48.83 44.61
CA SER A 6 -9.70 -50.01 43.76
C SER A 6 -10.34 -51.20 44.51
N GLY A 7 -11.36 -51.95 44.03
CA GLY A 7 -12.13 -51.96 42.76
C GLY A 7 -13.04 -53.23 42.67
N THR A 8 -13.68 -53.53 41.51
CA THR A 8 -14.50 -54.75 41.18
C THR A 8 -15.77 -55.01 42.04
N THR A 9 -16.88 -55.67 41.62
CA THR A 9 -17.41 -56.34 40.39
C THR A 9 -18.97 -56.40 40.53
N GLY A 10 -19.86 -56.69 39.54
CA GLY A 10 -19.74 -56.97 38.09
C GLY A 10 -20.57 -58.21 37.64
N ARG A 11 -21.64 -58.08 36.82
CA ARG A 11 -22.41 -59.21 36.23
C ARG A 11 -23.09 -58.90 34.87
N ARG A 12 -22.95 -59.86 33.94
CA ARG A 12 -23.70 -60.29 32.70
C ARG A 12 -25.04 -59.60 32.32
N SER A 13 -25.50 -59.57 31.05
CA SER A 13 -25.12 -60.18 29.74
C SER A 13 -25.84 -59.46 28.57
N GLY A 14 -25.53 -59.62 27.26
CA GLY A 14 -24.53 -60.46 26.54
C GLY A 14 -24.72 -60.41 24.99
N ALA A 15 -23.96 -61.24 24.23
CA ALA A 15 -23.84 -61.33 22.74
C ALA A 15 -23.22 -60.09 22.04
N GLU A 16 -22.18 -60.12 21.19
CA GLU A 16 -21.60 -61.08 20.19
C GLU A 16 -22.38 -61.20 18.88
N THR A 17 -21.79 -61.32 17.67
CA THR A 17 -20.38 -61.60 17.21
C THR A 17 -20.15 -60.77 15.91
N ARG A 18 -19.04 -60.06 15.63
CA ARG A 18 -17.60 -60.39 15.44
C ARG A 18 -17.29 -61.22 14.17
N ALA A 19 -16.21 -60.85 13.46
CA ALA A 19 -15.73 -61.47 12.22
C ALA A 19 -14.19 -61.68 12.26
N ASP A 20 -13.68 -62.66 11.50
CA ASP A 20 -12.32 -62.78 10.92
C ASP A 20 -12.11 -64.18 10.29
N GLY A 21 -11.10 -64.38 9.43
CA GLY A 21 -10.51 -65.71 9.17
C GLY A 21 -10.33 -66.14 7.70
N SER A 22 -9.07 -66.24 7.25
CA SER A 22 -8.63 -66.66 5.89
C SER A 22 -8.54 -68.19 5.67
N GLY A 23 -8.68 -68.65 4.42
CA GLY A 23 -8.33 -70.01 3.95
C GLY A 23 -8.19 -70.09 2.41
N ALA A 24 -7.47 -71.08 1.86
CA ALA A 24 -7.13 -71.09 0.41
C ALA A 24 -6.91 -72.49 -0.23
N LYS A 25 -7.00 -72.51 -1.58
CA LYS A 25 -6.59 -73.55 -2.56
C LYS A 25 -7.38 -74.88 -2.65
N ASN A 26 -8.06 -75.11 -3.80
CA ASN A 26 -7.80 -76.18 -4.80
C ASN A 26 -8.98 -76.31 -5.80
N GLY A 27 -8.74 -76.94 -6.97
CA GLY A 27 -9.75 -77.46 -7.92
C GLY A 27 -9.48 -78.96 -8.19
N PRO A 28 -9.90 -79.58 -9.33
CA PRO A 28 -10.63 -79.06 -10.51
C PRO A 28 -11.83 -79.97 -10.95
N ASP A 29 -12.23 -79.89 -12.24
CA ASP A 29 -13.02 -80.86 -13.06
C ASP A 29 -14.50 -81.17 -12.71
N ASP A 30 -15.37 -81.71 -13.59
CA ASP A 30 -15.66 -81.49 -15.03
C ASP A 30 -17.03 -82.17 -15.40
N THR A 31 -17.64 -81.85 -16.56
CA THR A 31 -18.81 -82.53 -17.24
C THR A 31 -20.21 -82.46 -16.56
N ALA A 32 -21.37 -82.53 -17.25
CA ALA A 32 -21.75 -82.27 -18.66
C ALA A 32 -23.29 -82.16 -18.86
N GLY A 33 -23.74 -81.49 -19.95
CA GLY A 33 -25.10 -81.59 -20.55
C GLY A 33 -26.20 -80.66 -19.97
N VAL A 34 -27.25 -80.23 -20.69
CA VAL A 34 -27.65 -80.33 -22.12
C VAL A 34 -28.40 -79.04 -22.57
N ARG A 35 -28.38 -78.69 -23.87
CA ARG A 35 -29.04 -77.51 -24.53
C ARG A 35 -30.43 -77.86 -25.13
N PRO A 36 -31.23 -76.99 -25.82
CA PRO A 36 -31.00 -75.60 -26.31
C PRO A 36 -32.11 -74.58 -25.92
N GLY A 37 -32.10 -73.29 -26.31
CA GLY A 37 -31.09 -72.48 -27.02
C GLY A 37 -31.64 -71.16 -27.63
N ASN A 38 -30.75 -70.38 -28.25
CA ASN A 38 -30.93 -69.12 -29.00
C ASN A 38 -31.47 -67.88 -28.23
N GLY A 39 -30.87 -66.68 -28.35
CA GLY A 39 -29.65 -66.33 -29.10
C GLY A 39 -29.10 -64.92 -28.84
N SER A 40 -27.84 -64.74 -29.25
CA SER A 40 -27.00 -63.51 -29.22
C SER A 40 -26.34 -63.36 -30.62
N PRO A 41 -25.30 -62.53 -30.93
CA PRO A 41 -24.40 -61.66 -30.12
C PRO A 41 -24.44 -60.17 -30.56
N ASP A 42 -23.70 -59.17 -30.02
CA ASP A 42 -22.29 -59.06 -29.52
C ASP A 42 -21.28 -59.24 -30.69
N GLU A 43 -20.09 -58.62 -30.82
CA GLU A 43 -19.01 -58.18 -29.91
C GLU A 43 -18.24 -56.94 -30.50
N ARG A 44 -17.50 -56.08 -29.77
CA ARG A 44 -16.11 -56.14 -29.19
C ARG A 44 -14.95 -56.35 -30.19
N ALA A 45 -13.68 -56.01 -29.92
CA ALA A 45 -13.02 -54.97 -29.08
C ALA A 45 -11.47 -55.01 -29.30
N SER A 46 -10.73 -54.08 -28.68
CA SER A 46 -9.26 -54.09 -28.46
C SER A 46 -8.35 -53.93 -29.70
N GLY A 47 -7.04 -53.81 -29.47
CA GLY A 47 -6.02 -53.57 -30.51
C GLY A 47 -4.62 -54.00 -30.04
N ALA A 48 -3.63 -53.90 -30.93
CA ALA A 48 -2.24 -54.33 -30.69
C ALA A 48 -1.22 -53.51 -31.51
N ASP A 49 0.07 -53.79 -31.31
CA ASP A 49 1.24 -53.06 -31.83
C ASP A 49 2.07 -53.93 -32.80
N LYS A 50 2.96 -53.28 -33.59
CA LYS A 50 4.08 -53.78 -34.46
C LYS A 50 3.96 -53.65 -35.99
N SER A 51 5.14 -53.37 -36.58
CA SER A 51 5.56 -53.55 -38.00
C SER A 51 4.81 -52.74 -39.08
N GLY A 52 5.44 -52.37 -40.20
CA GLY A 52 6.83 -52.57 -40.64
C GLY A 52 6.89 -52.92 -42.13
N GLU A 53 7.82 -52.30 -42.87
CA GLU A 53 8.03 -52.47 -44.34
C GLU A 53 6.81 -51.97 -45.20
N ASP A 54 6.96 -51.44 -46.42
CA ASP A 54 8.19 -51.19 -47.19
C ASP A 54 8.10 -50.02 -48.21
N ASP A 55 9.26 -49.67 -48.75
CA ASP A 55 9.57 -49.15 -50.10
C ASP A 55 9.33 -47.69 -50.60
N ALA A 56 10.32 -47.30 -51.43
CA ALA A 56 10.32 -46.33 -52.54
C ALA A 56 10.48 -44.79 -52.33
N ALA A 57 11.72 -44.32 -52.57
CA ALA A 57 12.17 -42.98 -52.99
C ALA A 57 11.88 -41.75 -52.07
N GLY A 58 12.82 -40.81 -51.87
CA GLY A 58 14.20 -40.74 -52.37
C GLY A 58 14.97 -39.56 -51.77
N THR A 59 16.24 -39.80 -51.44
CA THR A 59 17.25 -38.88 -50.88
C THR A 59 17.58 -37.68 -51.81
N ALA A 60 18.22 -36.57 -51.36
CA ALA A 60 19.04 -36.39 -50.16
C ALA A 60 19.08 -34.95 -49.58
N THR A 61 19.04 -34.88 -48.25
CA THR A 61 19.92 -34.13 -47.32
C THR A 61 20.81 -32.97 -47.80
N GLY A 62 20.90 -31.88 -47.01
CA GLY A 62 21.92 -30.84 -47.17
C GLY A 62 21.99 -29.78 -46.05
N ALA A 63 22.36 -30.18 -44.82
CA ALA A 63 22.54 -29.21 -43.72
C ALA A 63 23.91 -28.49 -43.80
N GLY A 64 23.97 -27.16 -43.60
CA GLY A 64 25.22 -26.40 -43.78
C GLY A 64 25.21 -24.94 -43.28
N THR A 65 25.67 -24.76 -42.05
CA THR A 65 25.86 -23.51 -41.29
C THR A 65 26.53 -22.29 -41.97
N ALA A 66 26.06 -21.11 -41.55
CA ALA A 66 26.84 -19.90 -41.17
C ALA A 66 27.22 -18.81 -42.19
N LYS A 67 27.43 -17.60 -41.62
CA LYS A 67 27.91 -16.32 -42.20
C LYS A 67 26.96 -15.64 -43.19
N ARG A 68 27.01 -14.31 -43.42
CA ARG A 68 27.31 -13.10 -42.60
C ARG A 68 27.09 -11.89 -43.55
N THR A 69 26.80 -10.69 -43.02
CA THR A 69 26.90 -9.38 -43.74
C THR A 69 25.98 -9.17 -44.97
N ARG A 70 25.73 -7.96 -45.52
CA ARG A 70 25.61 -6.55 -45.00
C ARG A 70 25.25 -5.64 -46.21
N LYS A 71 24.51 -4.53 -46.01
CA LYS A 71 24.08 -3.53 -47.06
C LYS A 71 23.07 -4.10 -48.08
N ALA A 72 22.26 -3.31 -48.82
CA ALA A 72 21.85 -1.89 -48.75
C ALA A 72 20.47 -1.75 -49.46
N ARG A 73 19.47 -1.06 -48.90
CA ARG A 73 19.14 0.38 -49.09
C ARG A 73 19.00 0.85 -50.57
N ARG A 74 17.78 0.82 -51.12
CA ARG A 74 17.07 1.91 -51.87
C ARG A 74 15.72 1.39 -52.43
N THR A 75 14.55 1.93 -52.04
CA THR A 75 13.78 3.12 -52.53
C THR A 75 13.07 2.97 -53.88
N GLY A 76 11.77 3.32 -53.92
CA GLY A 76 10.91 3.43 -55.10
C GLY A 76 9.68 2.51 -54.97
N THR A 77 8.44 2.92 -54.64
CA THR A 77 7.49 3.97 -55.11
C THR A 77 6.51 3.49 -56.17
N ALA A 78 5.20 3.64 -55.88
CA ALA A 78 4.05 3.69 -56.80
C ALA A 78 3.66 2.40 -57.57
N LYS A 79 2.41 2.20 -58.02
CA LYS A 79 1.05 2.72 -57.65
C LYS A 79 -0.01 1.95 -58.48
N ALA A 80 -1.25 1.84 -57.99
CA ALA A 80 -2.48 1.43 -58.72
C ALA A 80 -2.55 -0.05 -59.19
N ALA A 81 -3.72 -0.62 -59.55
CA ALA A 81 -5.13 -0.42 -59.13
C ALA A 81 -6.02 -1.57 -59.67
N GLY A 82 -7.27 -1.69 -59.20
CA GLY A 82 -8.29 -2.66 -59.66
C GLY A 82 -8.55 -3.80 -58.66
N ALA A 83 -9.73 -4.08 -58.05
CA ALA A 83 -11.12 -3.60 -58.10
C ALA A 83 -12.17 -4.60 -58.66
N ALA A 84 -12.70 -5.45 -57.77
CA ALA A 84 -14.00 -6.16 -57.79
C ALA A 84 -14.16 -6.76 -56.36
N SER A 85 -15.17 -6.48 -55.52
CA SER A 85 -16.63 -6.73 -55.60
C SER A 85 -16.95 -8.25 -55.61
N THR A 86 -17.77 -8.83 -54.72
CA THR A 86 -18.83 -8.31 -53.81
C THR A 86 -19.06 -9.21 -52.58
N ALA A 87 -19.61 -8.62 -51.50
CA ALA A 87 -20.49 -9.25 -50.48
C ALA A 87 -19.96 -10.39 -49.58
N ASP A 88 -20.46 -10.63 -48.36
CA ASP A 88 -21.13 -9.75 -47.38
C ASP A 88 -21.11 -10.44 -45.98
N LYS A 89 -20.90 -9.67 -44.91
CA LYS A 89 -21.51 -9.85 -43.56
C LYS A 89 -20.99 -8.83 -42.55
N THR A 90 -21.89 -8.34 -41.71
CA THR A 90 -21.69 -7.21 -40.80
C THR A 90 -21.45 -7.61 -39.34
N SER A 91 -20.47 -6.96 -38.71
CA SER A 91 -20.66 -6.29 -37.41
C SER A 91 -19.55 -5.22 -37.25
N ALA A 92 -19.89 -4.06 -36.70
CA ALA A 92 -19.00 -2.90 -36.69
C ALA A 92 -18.96 -2.21 -35.33
N ALA A 93 -17.75 -2.04 -34.78
CA ALA A 93 -17.48 -1.19 -33.63
C ALA A 93 -16.53 -0.06 -34.07
N GLY A 94 -17.09 1.10 -34.43
CA GLY A 94 -16.36 2.22 -35.01
C GLY A 94 -16.14 3.38 -34.03
N LYS A 95 -14.88 3.74 -33.76
CA LYS A 95 -14.52 4.97 -33.03
C LYS A 95 -14.87 6.20 -33.87
N VAL A 96 -15.38 7.27 -33.24
CA VAL A 96 -15.35 8.64 -33.78
C VAL A 96 -14.97 9.61 -32.65
N GLY A 97 -14.16 10.62 -32.96
CA GLY A 97 -13.79 11.71 -32.03
C GLY A 97 -14.48 13.04 -32.39
N PRO A 98 -14.51 14.03 -31.48
CA PRO A 98 -15.35 15.22 -31.64
C PRO A 98 -14.74 16.32 -32.51
N ALA A 99 -15.53 16.85 -33.46
CA ALA A 99 -15.25 18.07 -34.22
C ALA A 99 -16.57 18.69 -34.74
N GLY A 100 -17.06 19.75 -34.07
CA GLY A 100 -18.47 20.18 -34.14
C GLY A 100 -18.90 21.12 -35.28
N LYS A 101 -20.12 21.67 -35.13
CA LYS A 101 -20.68 22.94 -35.69
C LYS A 101 -22.09 23.15 -35.08
N ALA A 102 -22.42 24.28 -34.44
CA ALA A 102 -22.74 25.64 -34.95
C ALA A 102 -24.22 25.78 -35.40
N GLY A 103 -24.93 26.91 -35.25
CA GLY A 103 -24.64 28.24 -34.65
C GLY A 103 -25.84 28.72 -33.79
N ALA A 104 -26.13 30.00 -33.53
CA ALA A 104 -25.54 31.31 -33.87
C ALA A 104 -25.76 32.26 -32.64
N SER A 105 -25.25 33.50 -32.50
CA SER A 105 -25.32 34.68 -33.39
C SER A 105 -24.26 35.75 -33.05
N ALA A 106 -24.39 36.96 -33.63
CA ALA A 106 -23.53 38.15 -33.51
C ALA A 106 -23.35 38.67 -32.04
N GLU A 107 -22.46 39.64 -31.72
CA GLU A 107 -21.84 40.68 -32.57
C GLU A 107 -20.46 41.17 -32.04
N THR A 108 -19.91 42.23 -32.67
CA THR A 108 -18.54 42.77 -32.49
C THR A 108 -18.36 43.74 -31.31
N GLY A 109 -17.16 43.83 -30.72
CA GLY A 109 -16.76 44.90 -29.79
C GLY A 109 -15.24 44.96 -29.57
N ASN A 110 -14.67 46.17 -29.55
CA ASN A 110 -13.22 46.43 -29.57
C ASN A 110 -12.60 46.59 -28.16
N GLU A 111 -11.27 46.61 -28.08
CA GLU A 111 -10.51 47.16 -26.94
C GLU A 111 -10.65 48.70 -26.92
N ASP A 112 -10.69 49.35 -25.73
CA ASP A 112 -9.80 50.50 -25.39
C ASP A 112 -10.00 51.14 -23.98
N GLU A 113 -9.14 52.13 -23.70
CA GLU A 113 -8.73 52.83 -22.46
C GLU A 113 -9.77 53.45 -21.47
N ALA A 114 -9.45 53.27 -20.17
CA ALA A 114 -9.18 54.28 -19.12
C ALA A 114 -10.15 55.43 -18.67
N ARG A 115 -10.08 55.70 -17.34
CA ARG A 115 -10.37 56.97 -16.60
C ARG A 115 -11.84 57.45 -16.50
N ASP A 116 -12.27 58.28 -15.54
CA ASP A 116 -11.85 58.59 -14.15
C ASP A 116 -12.96 59.48 -13.48
N VAL A 117 -12.88 59.71 -12.17
CA VAL A 117 -13.58 60.76 -11.35
C VAL A 117 -15.12 60.80 -11.34
N THR A 118 -15.74 60.59 -10.17
CA THR A 118 -16.54 61.62 -9.44
C THR A 118 -17.15 61.10 -8.13
N GLY A 119 -17.30 62.00 -7.15
CA GLY A 119 -17.96 61.73 -5.86
C GLY A 119 -18.58 62.99 -5.25
N ARG A 120 -19.56 62.78 -4.36
CA ARG A 120 -20.31 63.75 -3.52
C ARG A 120 -20.91 62.96 -2.34
N ASN A 121 -21.16 63.50 -1.14
CA ASN A 121 -20.96 64.84 -0.56
C ASN A 121 -21.00 64.73 0.99
N GLY A 122 -20.30 65.63 1.70
CA GLY A 122 -20.67 66.18 3.03
C GLY A 122 -20.63 65.27 4.28
N ASP A 123 -20.44 65.80 5.49
CA ASP A 123 -20.06 67.17 5.90
C ASP A 123 -19.31 67.18 7.28
N ALA A 124 -18.87 68.35 7.75
CA ALA A 124 -17.86 68.55 8.80
C ALA A 124 -18.30 68.39 10.29
N GLY A 125 -17.33 68.44 11.23
CA GLY A 125 -17.60 68.28 12.68
C GLY A 125 -16.46 68.42 13.71
N GLU A 126 -15.51 69.35 13.51
CA GLU A 126 -14.56 69.96 14.50
C GLU A 126 -13.62 69.12 15.43
N ASP A 127 -12.56 69.79 15.90
CA ASP A 127 -11.44 69.25 16.70
C ASP A 127 -11.73 69.05 18.21
N ARG A 128 -11.04 68.09 18.86
CA ARG A 128 -10.00 68.40 19.88
C ARG A 128 -9.15 67.21 20.38
N VAL A 129 -8.08 67.57 21.09
CA VAL A 129 -6.86 66.79 21.35
C VAL A 129 -6.79 66.26 22.82
N THR A 130 -5.80 65.39 23.09
CA THR A 130 -5.16 65.03 24.40
C THR A 130 -5.66 63.89 25.32
N VAL A 131 -4.80 62.84 25.42
CA VAL A 131 -4.16 62.28 26.65
C VAL A 131 -4.95 61.42 27.68
N ALA A 132 -4.77 60.10 27.56
CA ALA A 132 -4.26 59.10 28.54
C ALA A 132 -4.90 58.78 29.94
N LYS A 133 -4.85 57.46 30.24
CA LYS A 133 -4.52 56.81 31.55
C LYS A 133 -5.63 56.50 32.60
N ALA A 134 -6.19 55.28 32.47
CA ALA A 134 -6.50 54.25 33.50
C ALA A 134 -6.89 54.59 34.97
N GLY A 135 -7.97 53.95 35.46
CA GLY A 135 -8.00 53.33 36.81
C GLY A 135 -9.35 53.24 37.57
N ALA A 136 -9.69 52.00 38.03
CA ALA A 136 -10.62 51.67 39.14
C ALA A 136 -12.14 51.98 38.95
N ARG A 137 -13.13 51.42 39.70
CA ARG A 137 -13.17 50.46 40.84
C ARG A 137 -14.59 49.83 41.01
N ASP A 138 -14.76 48.97 42.04
CA ASP A 138 -16.01 48.68 42.80
C ASP A 138 -17.14 47.83 42.14
N ARG A 139 -18.02 47.07 42.86
CA ARG A 139 -17.95 46.33 44.17
C ARG A 139 -19.21 45.44 44.40
N ALA A 140 -19.10 44.42 45.28
CA ALA A 140 -20.19 43.79 46.09
C ALA A 140 -21.30 42.97 45.36
N ASP A 141 -22.09 42.05 45.98
CA ASP A 141 -22.14 41.53 47.37
C ASP A 141 -22.84 40.14 47.50
N ALA A 142 -22.70 39.46 48.67
CA ALA A 142 -23.46 38.31 49.24
C ALA A 142 -23.53 36.96 48.44
N ALA A 143 -23.66 35.74 48.99
CA ALA A 143 -23.84 35.15 50.35
C ALA A 143 -23.40 33.63 50.29
N GLN A 144 -23.28 32.70 51.28
CA GLN A 144 -23.56 32.53 52.74
C GLN A 144 -24.58 31.36 52.94
N LYS A 145 -24.42 30.26 53.73
CA LYS A 145 -23.40 29.65 54.65
C LYS A 145 -23.40 28.08 54.33
N ASP A 146 -23.11 26.98 55.07
CA ASP A 146 -22.63 26.57 56.42
C ASP A 146 -22.27 25.04 56.48
N ASP A 147 -21.62 24.39 57.48
CA ASP A 147 -20.67 24.75 58.58
C ASP A 147 -19.77 23.51 58.99
N THR A 148 -19.66 23.09 60.28
CA THR A 148 -18.75 22.06 60.88
C THR A 148 -19.47 20.76 61.38
N THR A 149 -18.91 19.70 62.02
CA THR A 149 -17.62 19.28 62.68
C THR A 149 -17.53 17.70 62.64
N GLU A 150 -16.76 16.82 63.34
CA GLU A 150 -15.77 16.79 64.47
C GLU A 150 -14.84 15.51 64.43
N ASN A 151 -14.30 15.00 65.57
CA ASN A 151 -13.32 13.87 65.74
C ASN A 151 -13.99 12.46 65.96
N GLY A 152 -13.32 11.31 66.18
CA GLY A 152 -11.89 10.95 66.38
C GLY A 152 -11.63 9.43 66.65
N ASP A 153 -10.45 9.12 67.24
CA ASP A 153 -9.97 7.81 67.79
C ASP A 153 -9.70 6.58 66.84
N ALA A 154 -8.91 5.55 67.19
CA ALA A 154 -7.65 5.41 68.01
C ALA A 154 -7.06 3.97 67.93
N ALA A 155 -5.75 3.80 68.22
CA ALA A 155 -5.01 2.52 68.52
C ALA A 155 -4.91 1.45 67.38
N LYS A 156 -3.95 0.50 67.30
CA LYS A 156 -2.67 0.13 68.00
C LYS A 156 -1.80 -0.66 66.96
N LYS A 157 -0.46 -0.48 66.85
CA LYS A 157 0.66 -1.27 67.47
C LYS A 157 0.71 -2.78 67.11
N ASP A 158 1.86 -3.45 66.83
CA ASP A 158 3.29 -3.16 67.04
C ASP A 158 4.26 -3.77 65.97
N ASP A 159 5.39 -3.07 65.71
CA ASP A 159 6.81 -3.51 65.47
C ASP A 159 7.19 -4.61 64.42
N ALA A 160 8.41 -4.65 63.82
CA ALA A 160 9.68 -3.91 64.05
C ALA A 160 10.64 -3.87 62.82
N VAL A 161 11.61 -2.91 62.81
CA VAL A 161 12.98 -2.97 62.21
C VAL A 161 13.11 -3.07 60.66
N GLU A 162 13.87 -2.22 59.92
CA GLU A 162 14.68 -1.03 60.26
C GLU A 162 14.78 -0.01 59.09
N LYS A 163 14.82 1.29 59.44
CA LYS A 163 15.59 2.44 58.88
C LYS A 163 15.94 2.56 57.37
N SER A 164 16.05 3.74 56.74
CA SER A 164 15.64 5.16 56.94
C SER A 164 16.44 6.01 55.91
N ASP A 165 15.96 7.06 55.23
CA ASP A 165 14.63 7.63 55.04
C ASP A 165 14.63 8.51 53.75
N ALA A 166 13.50 9.15 53.42
CA ALA A 166 13.28 10.11 52.34
C ALA A 166 14.02 11.47 52.55
N GLY A 167 14.04 12.44 51.61
CA GLY A 167 13.49 12.51 50.25
C GLY A 167 13.46 13.97 49.73
N LYS A 168 12.63 14.23 48.70
CA LYS A 168 12.07 15.52 48.18
C LYS A 168 12.87 16.85 48.38
N LYS A 169 13.16 17.63 47.32
CA LYS A 169 12.24 18.45 46.49
C LYS A 169 11.37 19.44 47.30
N ASP A 170 11.28 20.73 47.01
CA ASP A 170 11.81 21.57 45.91
C ASP A 170 12.00 23.04 46.40
N ASP A 171 12.37 23.92 45.47
CA ASP A 171 12.19 25.38 45.49
C ASP A 171 13.14 26.26 46.32
N ALA A 172 13.11 27.56 45.98
CA ALA A 172 14.17 28.53 46.26
C ALA A 172 13.60 29.88 46.70
N ALA A 173 14.37 30.59 47.54
CA ALA A 173 14.18 32.01 47.86
C ALA A 173 15.55 32.71 47.95
N GLU A 174 15.57 34.01 47.73
CA GLU A 174 16.76 34.84 47.56
C GLU A 174 16.68 36.05 48.51
N LYS A 175 17.77 36.36 49.28
CA LYS A 175 18.38 37.72 49.46
C LYS A 175 19.28 37.88 50.70
N SER A 176 19.91 39.07 50.73
CA SER A 176 20.61 39.79 51.81
C SER A 176 21.95 39.28 52.33
N ASP A 177 23.00 39.83 51.71
CA ASP A 177 23.99 40.72 52.34
C ASP A 177 24.65 40.34 53.69
N ALA A 178 25.92 39.95 53.62
CA ALA A 178 26.94 40.29 54.60
C ALA A 178 28.30 40.50 53.89
N ALA A 179 29.16 41.38 54.41
CA ALA A 179 30.40 41.82 53.76
C ALA A 179 31.67 41.46 54.57
N LYS A 180 32.85 41.73 53.97
CA LYS A 180 34.22 41.66 54.58
C LYS A 180 34.74 40.22 54.82
N LYS A 181 36.05 39.92 54.68
CA LYS A 181 37.22 40.65 54.13
C LYS A 181 38.35 39.65 53.82
N ASP A 182 39.45 40.17 53.28
CA ASP A 182 40.80 39.55 53.24
C ASP A 182 40.95 38.29 52.34
N GLY A 183 42.14 37.97 51.79
CA GLY A 183 43.37 38.76 51.71
C GLY A 183 44.55 37.99 51.08
N THR A 184 45.13 38.54 50.00
CA THR A 184 46.49 38.25 49.44
C THR A 184 46.99 36.81 49.24
N GLY A 185 47.44 36.51 48.01
CA GLY A 185 48.54 35.54 47.79
C GLY A 185 48.45 34.71 46.52
N GLY A 186 49.43 34.83 45.61
CA GLY A 186 49.69 33.81 44.59
C GLY A 186 49.76 34.25 43.12
N ASP A 187 50.34 35.41 42.81
CA ASP A 187 50.74 35.70 41.43
C ASP A 187 51.78 34.67 40.97
N LYS A 188 51.41 33.81 40.01
CA LYS A 188 52.35 32.96 39.28
C LYS A 188 52.63 33.62 37.94
N PRO A 189 53.90 33.78 37.51
CA PRO A 189 54.18 34.30 36.18
C PRO A 189 53.51 33.39 35.15
N ALA A 190 52.70 33.99 34.28
CA ALA A 190 52.03 33.25 33.21
C ALA A 190 53.10 32.64 32.28
N ASP A 191 52.96 31.35 31.97
CA ASP A 191 53.90 30.64 31.10
C ASP A 191 54.04 31.36 29.75
N PRO A 192 55.24 31.86 29.37
CA PRO A 192 55.45 32.54 28.10
C PRO A 192 55.04 31.70 26.88
N TRP A 193 55.08 30.37 27.01
CA TRP A 193 54.72 29.44 25.94
C TRP A 193 53.20 29.24 25.79
N SER A 194 52.38 29.69 26.76
CA SER A 194 50.92 29.63 26.68
C SER A 194 50.35 30.44 25.51
N ALA A 195 51.04 31.51 25.08
CA ALA A 195 50.70 32.31 23.90
C ALA A 195 50.88 31.54 22.57
N PHE A 196 51.64 30.44 22.57
CA PHE A 196 51.84 29.54 21.42
C PHE A 196 50.96 28.28 21.49
N GLY A 197 50.15 28.13 22.55
CA GLY A 197 49.12 27.09 22.62
C GLY A 197 48.01 27.32 21.59
N PRO A 198 47.32 26.26 21.13
CA PRO A 198 46.14 26.43 20.29
C PRO A 198 45.09 27.24 21.06
N ALA A 199 44.57 28.30 20.44
CA ALA A 199 43.64 29.23 21.09
C ALA A 199 42.48 28.46 21.77
N PRO A 200 42.18 28.74 23.05
CA PRO A 200 41.26 27.93 23.85
C PRO A 200 39.89 27.88 23.18
N GLU A 201 39.31 26.68 23.06
CA GLU A 201 38.03 26.49 22.35
C GLU A 201 36.98 27.47 22.91
N PRO A 202 36.44 28.39 22.08
CA PRO A 202 35.56 29.45 22.58
C PRO A 202 34.31 28.82 23.18
N VAL A 203 34.15 28.95 24.51
CA VAL A 203 33.11 28.29 25.30
C VAL A 203 31.73 28.83 24.87
N LEU A 204 31.16 28.20 23.85
CA LEU A 204 29.93 28.64 23.22
C LEU A 204 28.80 28.74 24.26
N GLY A 205 28.24 29.93 24.43
CA GLY A 205 27.08 30.13 25.30
C GLY A 205 25.90 29.22 24.91
N ARG A 206 25.01 28.93 25.87
CA ARG A 206 23.83 28.05 25.68
C ARG A 206 23.08 28.30 24.35
N PRO A 207 22.74 29.54 23.94
CA PRO A 207 22.07 29.79 22.65
C PRO A 207 22.94 29.43 21.43
N ARG A 208 24.25 29.77 21.41
CA ARG A 208 25.16 29.38 20.31
C ARG A 208 25.32 27.85 20.23
N ARG A 209 25.29 27.14 21.35
CA ARG A 209 25.23 25.66 21.40
C ARG A 209 23.93 25.12 20.80
N ALA A 210 22.77 25.72 21.12
CA ALA A 210 21.47 25.35 20.55
C ALA A 210 21.42 25.58 19.03
N VAL A 211 21.81 26.76 18.55
CA VAL A 211 21.87 27.07 17.10
C VAL A 211 22.83 26.11 16.37
N ARG A 212 24.01 25.80 16.93
CA ARG A 212 24.94 24.81 16.35
C ARG A 212 24.44 23.37 16.46
N ALA A 213 23.46 23.07 17.33
CA ALA A 213 22.78 21.77 17.34
C ALA A 213 21.70 21.69 16.25
N VAL A 214 20.82 22.70 16.17
CA VAL A 214 19.78 22.81 15.13
C VAL A 214 20.39 22.82 13.73
N GLY A 215 21.43 23.63 13.47
CA GLY A 215 22.11 23.65 12.18
C GLY A 215 22.74 22.30 11.80
N ARG A 216 23.31 21.56 12.78
CA ARG A 216 23.83 20.20 12.54
C ARG A 216 22.72 19.16 12.31
N PHE A 217 21.53 19.37 12.88
CA PHE A 217 20.36 18.53 12.63
C PHE A 217 19.77 18.78 11.24
N LEU A 218 19.59 20.05 10.84
CA LEU A 218 19.06 20.42 9.52
C LEU A 218 19.98 19.95 8.37
N VAL A 219 21.29 20.08 8.53
CA VAL A 219 22.30 19.61 7.56
C VAL A 219 22.61 18.11 7.73
N HIS A 220 21.91 17.39 8.62
CA HIS A 220 22.13 15.95 8.78
C HIS A 220 21.60 15.16 7.59
N GLU A 221 22.31 14.10 7.20
CA GLU A 221 22.02 13.34 5.98
C GLU A 221 20.60 12.75 5.96
N TRP A 222 20.09 12.32 7.12
CA TRP A 222 18.73 11.78 7.23
C TRP A 222 17.65 12.87 7.12
N THR A 223 17.87 14.05 7.72
CA THR A 223 16.97 15.20 7.61
C THR A 223 16.88 15.67 6.16
N LEU A 224 18.04 15.82 5.50
CA LEU A 224 18.11 16.15 4.07
C LEU A 224 17.47 15.06 3.20
N ALA A 225 17.60 13.79 3.54
CA ALA A 225 16.96 12.69 2.81
C ALA A 225 15.43 12.68 2.97
N VAL A 226 14.89 13.01 4.16
CA VAL A 226 13.44 13.17 4.38
C VAL A 226 12.90 14.38 3.60
N VAL A 227 13.54 15.55 3.72
CA VAL A 227 13.12 16.76 3.00
C VAL A 227 13.21 16.57 1.48
N ALA A 228 14.28 15.95 0.98
CA ALA A 228 14.41 15.62 -0.43
C ALA A 228 13.36 14.59 -0.90
N ALA A 229 13.03 13.58 -0.09
CA ALA A 229 11.99 12.61 -0.44
C ALA A 229 10.59 13.24 -0.48
N LEU A 230 10.26 14.15 0.45
CA LEU A 230 9.01 14.91 0.46
C LEU A 230 8.89 15.85 -0.75
N ALA A 231 9.92 16.65 -1.02
CA ALA A 231 9.94 17.58 -2.15
C ALA A 231 9.90 16.82 -3.49
N LEU A 232 10.63 15.71 -3.60
CA LEU A 232 10.63 14.86 -4.78
C LEU A 232 9.28 14.16 -4.98
N ALA A 233 8.63 13.70 -3.92
CA ALA A 233 7.29 13.12 -4.01
C ALA A 233 6.29 14.16 -4.51
N ALA A 234 6.23 15.35 -3.91
CA ALA A 234 5.33 16.42 -4.34
C ALA A 234 5.55 16.85 -5.82
N ALA A 235 6.80 16.82 -6.29
CA ALA A 235 7.13 17.08 -7.69
C ALA A 235 6.77 15.91 -8.64
N MET A 236 7.04 14.67 -8.25
CA MET A 236 6.80 13.48 -9.08
C MET A 236 5.34 13.04 -9.12
N THR A 237 4.55 13.45 -8.12
CA THR A 237 3.09 13.28 -8.04
C THR A 237 2.29 14.51 -8.47
N TRP A 238 2.94 15.58 -8.96
CA TRP A 238 2.23 16.74 -9.47
C TRP A 238 1.32 16.33 -10.65
N PRO A 239 0.04 16.77 -10.70
CA PRO A 239 -0.57 17.85 -9.93
C PRO A 239 -1.39 17.50 -8.66
N THR A 240 -1.18 16.36 -7.97
CA THR A 240 -2.06 15.90 -6.87
C THR A 240 -2.32 16.93 -5.75
N LEU A 241 -1.34 17.81 -5.46
CA LEU A 241 -1.48 18.85 -4.43
C LEU A 241 -1.96 20.21 -4.98
N ARG A 242 -2.43 20.28 -6.23
CA ARG A 242 -2.98 21.51 -6.85
C ARG A 242 -4.42 21.79 -6.41
N TYR A 243 -5.27 20.77 -6.37
CA TYR A 243 -6.67 20.87 -5.93
C TYR A 243 -7.05 19.73 -4.95
N PRO A 244 -6.30 19.55 -3.84
CA PRO A 244 -6.32 18.29 -3.08
C PRO A 244 -7.62 18.02 -2.30
N TRP A 245 -8.60 18.94 -2.27
CA TRP A 245 -9.96 18.71 -1.77
C TRP A 245 -10.93 18.17 -2.84
N HIS A 246 -10.58 18.27 -4.13
CA HIS A 246 -11.56 18.15 -5.23
C HIS A 246 -11.12 17.25 -6.39
N THR A 247 -9.87 16.79 -6.45
CA THR A 247 -9.38 15.85 -7.48
C THR A 247 -8.76 14.61 -6.85
N LEU A 248 -8.90 13.45 -7.49
CA LEU A 248 -8.21 12.20 -7.09
C LEU A 248 -7.31 11.72 -8.26
N PRO A 249 -6.17 11.05 -7.97
CA PRO A 249 -5.26 10.56 -9.01
C PRO A 249 -5.78 9.29 -9.68
N GLN A 250 -5.53 9.17 -10.99
CA GLN A 250 -5.99 8.13 -11.90
C GLN A 250 -7.49 8.23 -12.20
N ASP A 251 -8.33 8.07 -11.19
CA ASP A 251 -9.79 8.09 -11.31
C ASP A 251 -10.46 8.53 -9.99
N TYR A 252 -11.80 8.51 -9.96
CA TYR A 252 -12.59 8.78 -8.76
C TYR A 252 -13.34 7.53 -8.24
N TRP A 253 -12.95 6.34 -8.69
CA TRP A 253 -13.55 5.06 -8.31
C TRP A 253 -12.77 4.43 -7.13
N ASP A 254 -11.66 3.75 -7.40
CA ASP A 254 -10.86 3.08 -6.36
C ASP A 254 -10.24 4.05 -5.32
N PRO A 255 -9.85 5.29 -5.68
CA PRO A 255 -9.46 6.31 -4.71
C PRO A 255 -10.60 6.72 -3.75
N SER A 256 -11.86 6.72 -4.19
CA SER A 256 -13.01 7.06 -3.34
C SER A 256 -13.26 6.00 -2.28
N LEU A 257 -13.14 4.72 -2.64
CA LEU A 257 -13.14 3.60 -1.69
C LEU A 257 -12.06 3.80 -0.61
N GLN A 258 -10.81 4.06 -1.01
CA GLN A 258 -9.70 4.17 -0.05
C GLN A 258 -9.73 5.46 0.78
N ALA A 259 -10.27 6.56 0.23
CA ALA A 259 -10.60 7.76 0.98
C ALA A 259 -11.68 7.49 2.05
N TRP A 260 -12.72 6.72 1.72
CA TRP A 260 -13.71 6.25 2.69
C TRP A 260 -13.10 5.31 3.74
N GLN A 261 -12.23 4.36 3.39
CA GLN A 261 -11.62 3.43 4.37
C GLN A 261 -10.83 4.16 5.47
N MET A 262 -10.06 5.19 5.09
CA MET A 262 -9.37 6.06 6.05
C MET A 262 -10.35 6.90 6.87
N ALA A 263 -11.45 7.37 6.27
CA ALA A 263 -12.47 8.13 6.98
C ALA A 263 -13.27 7.26 7.98
N TRP A 264 -13.69 6.05 7.58
CA TRP A 264 -14.39 5.08 8.42
C TRP A 264 -13.56 4.70 9.64
N SER A 265 -12.30 4.30 9.44
CA SER A 265 -11.42 3.95 10.56
C SER A 265 -11.19 5.13 11.52
N GLY A 266 -11.12 6.36 11.02
CA GLY A 266 -11.05 7.58 11.85
C GLY A 266 -12.36 7.95 12.58
N HIS A 267 -13.51 7.61 12.00
CA HIS A 267 -14.83 7.77 12.63
C HIS A 267 -15.03 6.72 13.74
N ILE A 268 -14.95 5.44 13.38
CA ILE A 268 -15.39 4.33 14.23
C ILE A 268 -14.50 4.13 15.45
N LEU A 269 -13.19 4.44 15.35
CA LEU A 269 -12.28 4.44 16.51
C LEU A 269 -12.60 5.53 17.54
N ARG A 270 -13.43 6.53 17.21
CA ARG A 270 -13.99 7.50 18.17
C ARG A 270 -15.38 7.13 18.65
N THR A 271 -16.27 6.72 17.75
CA THR A 271 -17.69 6.54 18.06
C THR A 271 -18.01 5.19 18.69
N ASN A 272 -17.44 4.10 18.16
CA ASN A 272 -17.60 2.76 18.72
C ASN A 272 -16.48 1.80 18.22
N PRO A 273 -15.28 1.79 18.85
CA PRO A 273 -14.14 1.02 18.35
C PRO A 273 -14.37 -0.50 18.31
N ALA A 274 -15.35 -1.03 19.06
CA ALA A 274 -15.73 -2.44 18.98
C ALA A 274 -16.41 -2.82 17.65
N GLN A 275 -16.98 -1.84 16.95
CA GLN A 275 -17.67 -2.02 15.66
C GLN A 275 -16.78 -1.75 14.44
N LEU A 276 -15.45 -1.63 14.62
CA LEU A 276 -14.47 -1.32 13.56
C LEU A 276 -14.68 -2.11 12.24
N TRP A 277 -15.07 -3.38 12.34
CA TRP A 277 -15.22 -4.28 11.18
C TRP A 277 -16.61 -4.24 10.51
N HIS A 278 -17.62 -3.71 11.19
CA HIS A 278 -19.00 -3.63 10.72
C HIS A 278 -19.24 -2.24 10.13
N SER A 279 -18.87 -2.07 8.85
CA SER A 279 -18.92 -0.76 8.21
C SER A 279 -20.34 -0.31 7.89
N ASN A 280 -20.53 0.99 7.63
CA ASN A 280 -21.82 1.52 7.19
C ASN A 280 -22.24 1.10 5.77
N THR A 281 -21.44 0.29 5.08
CA THR A 281 -21.61 -0.10 3.67
C THR A 281 -21.92 -1.59 3.53
N PHE A 282 -22.50 -2.00 2.39
CA PHE A 282 -23.03 -3.34 2.14
C PHE A 282 -24.19 -3.76 3.08
N TYR A 283 -24.92 -2.82 3.69
CA TYR A 283 -26.03 -3.14 4.60
C TYR A 283 -27.03 -4.15 3.98
N PRO A 284 -27.45 -5.21 4.69
CA PRO A 284 -27.23 -5.51 6.12
C PRO A 284 -26.02 -6.42 6.42
N GLU A 285 -25.02 -6.53 5.54
CA GLU A 285 -23.88 -7.43 5.73
C GLU A 285 -22.97 -7.07 6.91
N ASN A 286 -22.42 -8.11 7.53
CA ASN A 286 -21.47 -7.99 8.64
C ASN A 286 -20.02 -8.14 8.14
N TRP A 287 -19.06 -7.65 8.95
CA TRP A 287 -17.62 -7.68 8.62
C TRP A 287 -17.24 -6.93 7.32
N SER A 288 -18.13 -6.07 6.79
CA SER A 288 -18.00 -5.44 5.47
C SER A 288 -16.75 -4.55 5.30
N PHE A 289 -16.12 -4.11 6.39
CA PHE A 289 -14.83 -3.41 6.31
C PHE A 289 -13.69 -4.34 5.85
N ALA A 290 -13.76 -5.65 6.15
CA ALA A 290 -12.77 -6.65 5.75
C ALA A 290 -13.00 -7.22 4.33
N PHE A 291 -13.90 -6.63 3.53
CA PHE A 291 -14.08 -7.02 2.12
C PHE A 291 -12.94 -6.51 1.19
N SER A 292 -12.00 -5.70 1.70
CA SER A 292 -10.79 -5.22 1.01
C SER A 292 -9.67 -4.88 2.02
N ASP A 293 -8.47 -4.55 1.54
CA ASP A 293 -7.34 -4.06 2.35
C ASP A 293 -7.75 -2.77 3.11
N THR A 294 -7.70 -2.77 4.45
CA THR A 294 -8.36 -1.74 5.28
C THR A 294 -7.64 -0.41 5.46
N LEU A 295 -6.38 -0.27 5.03
CA LEU A 295 -5.54 0.92 5.29
C LEU A 295 -5.44 1.34 6.78
N LEU A 296 -5.65 0.42 7.72
CA LEU A 296 -5.79 0.73 9.16
C LEU A 296 -4.54 1.42 9.76
N GLY A 297 -3.35 1.20 9.19
CA GLY A 297 -2.13 1.95 9.50
C GLY A 297 -2.22 3.48 9.29
N TYR A 298 -3.21 3.96 8.53
CA TYR A 298 -3.53 5.38 8.32
C TYR A 298 -4.75 5.88 9.12
N ALA A 299 -5.36 5.07 9.98
CA ALA A 299 -6.48 5.51 10.82
C ALA A 299 -6.21 6.83 11.60
N PRO A 300 -4.98 7.12 12.09
CA PRO A 300 -4.67 8.42 12.70
C PRO A 300 -4.81 9.64 11.76
N ALA A 301 -4.66 9.47 10.44
CA ALA A 301 -4.97 10.52 9.47
C ALA A 301 -6.49 10.68 9.30
N GLY A 302 -7.22 9.56 9.31
CA GLY A 302 -8.68 9.51 9.37
C GLY A 302 -9.30 10.33 10.49
N LEU A 303 -8.57 10.53 11.60
CA LEU A 303 -9.03 11.34 12.72
C LEU A 303 -9.18 12.84 12.39
N ILE A 304 -8.62 13.35 11.29
CA ILE A 304 -8.55 14.80 11.03
C ILE A 304 -9.57 15.23 9.96
N GLY A 305 -10.61 15.95 10.38
CA GLY A 305 -11.72 16.43 9.53
C GLY A 305 -12.87 15.42 9.35
N VAL A 306 -14.02 15.88 8.87
CA VAL A 306 -15.24 15.08 8.63
C VAL A 306 -15.75 15.36 7.22
N GLY A 307 -16.49 14.44 6.60
CA GLY A 307 -17.08 14.64 5.28
C GLY A 307 -16.16 14.37 4.08
N PRO A 308 -16.73 14.34 2.86
CA PRO A 308 -16.09 13.84 1.66
C PRO A 308 -14.88 14.68 1.21
N GLU A 309 -14.95 16.01 1.26
CA GLU A 309 -13.83 16.85 0.81
C GLU A 309 -12.60 16.69 1.71
N HIS A 310 -12.80 16.50 3.02
CA HIS A 310 -11.72 16.16 3.95
C HIS A 310 -11.21 14.72 3.76
N ALA A 311 -12.04 13.78 3.30
CA ALA A 311 -11.59 12.44 2.92
C ALA A 311 -10.70 12.46 1.68
N VAL A 312 -11.06 13.24 0.65
CA VAL A 312 -10.24 13.50 -0.54
C VAL A 312 -8.91 14.17 -0.17
N LEU A 313 -8.94 15.18 0.71
CA LEU A 313 -7.73 15.82 1.25
C LEU A 313 -6.80 14.81 1.95
N ARG A 314 -7.35 13.98 2.86
CA ARG A 314 -6.57 12.96 3.56
C ARG A 314 -5.93 11.98 2.58
N TYR A 315 -6.69 11.51 1.58
CA TYR A 315 -6.18 10.62 0.54
C TYR A 315 -5.01 11.25 -0.22
N ASN A 316 -5.17 12.48 -0.72
CA ASN A 316 -4.14 13.16 -1.51
C ASN A 316 -2.87 13.45 -0.71
N ILE A 317 -2.98 13.79 0.57
CA ILE A 317 -1.80 13.94 1.45
C ILE A 317 -1.13 12.57 1.68
N MET A 318 -1.89 11.52 2.01
CA MET A 318 -1.33 10.17 2.22
C MET A 318 -0.68 9.60 0.96
N PHE A 319 -1.23 9.88 -0.23
CA PHE A 319 -0.68 9.49 -1.54
C PHE A 319 0.73 10.07 -1.76
N VAL A 320 0.95 11.35 -1.48
CA VAL A 320 2.27 11.97 -1.59
C VAL A 320 3.23 11.47 -0.49
N LEU A 321 2.72 11.28 0.75
CA LEU A 321 3.53 10.74 1.84
C LEU A 321 3.93 9.27 1.63
N ALA A 322 3.11 8.47 0.95
CA ALA A 322 3.43 7.08 0.57
C ALA A 322 4.65 7.04 -0.37
N HIS A 323 4.65 7.87 -1.42
CA HIS A 323 5.79 8.02 -2.34
C HIS A 323 7.06 8.53 -1.62
N ALA A 324 6.91 9.52 -0.74
CA ALA A 324 8.03 10.03 0.06
C ALA A 324 8.62 8.94 0.99
N LEU A 325 7.76 8.13 1.62
CA LEU A 325 8.17 7.03 2.48
C LEU A 325 8.80 5.88 1.68
N ALA A 326 8.32 5.58 0.47
CA ALA A 326 8.93 4.62 -0.44
C ALA A 326 10.35 5.05 -0.83
N ALA A 327 10.50 6.30 -1.26
CA ALA A 327 11.80 6.86 -1.64
C ALA A 327 12.79 6.87 -0.45
N PHE A 328 12.33 7.33 0.72
CA PHE A 328 13.14 7.37 1.93
C PHE A 328 13.48 5.96 2.46
N GLY A 329 12.54 5.03 2.45
CA GLY A 329 12.73 3.66 2.94
C GLY A 329 13.74 2.88 2.10
N ALA A 330 13.62 2.91 0.78
CA ALA A 330 14.58 2.26 -0.12
C ALA A 330 15.96 2.95 -0.10
N TYR A 331 16.00 4.28 0.04
CA TYR A 331 17.23 5.02 0.34
C TYR A 331 17.90 4.52 1.63
N ALA A 332 17.15 4.45 2.74
CA ALA A 332 17.65 4.03 4.03
C ALA A 332 18.17 2.58 4.01
N LEU A 333 17.47 1.68 3.32
CA LEU A 333 17.91 0.30 3.10
C LEU A 333 19.25 0.27 2.35
N ALA A 334 19.32 0.87 1.16
CA ALA A 334 20.55 0.89 0.36
C ALA A 334 21.75 1.48 1.14
N ARG A 335 21.53 2.58 1.89
CA ARG A 335 22.56 3.21 2.75
C ARG A 335 23.01 2.30 3.89
N GLN A 336 22.09 1.60 4.58
CA GLN A 336 22.43 0.64 5.63
C GLN A 336 23.19 -0.58 5.07
N LEU A 337 22.77 -1.10 3.91
CA LEU A 337 23.43 -2.22 3.24
C LEU A 337 24.82 -1.86 2.72
N GLY A 338 25.09 -0.59 2.42
CA GLY A 338 26.44 -0.02 2.25
C GLY A 338 26.68 0.80 0.98
N ALA A 339 25.62 1.22 0.29
CA ALA A 339 25.67 2.13 -0.85
C ALA A 339 26.05 3.55 -0.41
N GLY A 340 26.58 4.36 -1.33
CA GLY A 340 26.80 5.79 -1.13
C GLY A 340 25.51 6.60 -1.21
N ARG A 341 25.57 7.92 -0.97
CA ARG A 341 24.40 8.81 -1.01
C ARG A 341 23.64 8.74 -2.34
N ILE A 342 24.34 8.88 -3.46
CA ILE A 342 23.74 8.89 -4.80
C ILE A 342 23.22 7.49 -5.18
N GLY A 343 23.96 6.42 -4.88
CA GLY A 343 23.47 5.05 -5.08
C GLY A 343 22.20 4.75 -4.27
N GLY A 344 22.14 5.23 -3.01
CA GLY A 344 20.92 5.17 -2.21
C GLY A 344 19.78 5.99 -2.79
N ALA A 345 20.05 7.19 -3.33
CA ALA A 345 19.04 8.02 -3.99
C ALA A 345 18.48 7.35 -5.25
N VAL A 346 19.33 6.64 -6.02
CA VAL A 346 18.90 5.84 -7.17
C VAL A 346 17.96 4.71 -6.73
N ALA A 347 18.29 3.96 -5.67
CA ALA A 347 17.38 2.94 -5.13
C ALA A 347 16.06 3.53 -4.59
N GLY A 348 16.11 4.71 -3.96
CA GLY A 348 14.91 5.44 -3.51
C GLY A 348 14.01 5.82 -4.68
N ALA A 349 14.58 6.51 -5.67
CA ALA A 349 13.89 6.93 -6.88
C ALA A 349 13.31 5.74 -7.66
N SER A 350 14.11 4.70 -7.90
CA SER A 350 13.70 3.54 -8.68
C SER A 350 12.64 2.68 -7.98
N PHE A 351 12.51 2.76 -6.67
CA PHE A 351 11.49 2.03 -5.91
C PHE A 351 10.18 2.81 -5.78
N ALA A 352 10.24 4.14 -5.65
CA ALA A 352 9.07 4.99 -5.51
C ALA A 352 8.41 5.41 -6.83
N TYR A 353 9.19 5.53 -7.92
CA TYR A 353 8.73 6.09 -9.20
C TYR A 353 9.00 5.13 -10.38
N ALA A 354 8.96 3.82 -10.13
CA ALA A 354 9.02 2.82 -11.20
C ALA A 354 7.80 2.95 -12.12
N PRO A 355 7.94 2.88 -13.47
CA PRO A 355 6.81 3.10 -14.39
C PRO A 355 5.57 2.25 -14.10
N TRP A 356 5.71 0.98 -13.71
CA TRP A 356 4.57 0.11 -13.38
C TRP A 356 3.70 0.60 -12.19
N LEU A 357 4.25 1.38 -11.26
CA LEU A 357 3.48 1.97 -10.15
C LEU A 357 2.50 3.04 -10.65
N LEU A 358 2.70 3.59 -11.85
CA LEU A 358 1.87 4.67 -12.39
C LEU A 358 0.45 4.20 -12.78
N ALA A 359 0.27 2.92 -13.14
CA ALA A 359 -1.06 2.29 -13.29
C ALA A 359 -1.69 1.86 -11.95
N GLN A 360 -0.94 1.97 -10.86
CA GLN A 360 -1.38 1.68 -9.49
C GLN A 360 -1.60 2.99 -8.71
N ALA A 361 -1.72 4.14 -9.39
CA ALA A 361 -1.90 5.45 -8.79
C ALA A 361 -3.24 5.58 -8.03
N GLY A 362 -4.28 4.87 -8.46
CA GLY A 362 -5.53 4.74 -7.70
C GLY A 362 -5.43 3.78 -6.50
N HIS A 363 -4.38 2.95 -6.44
CA HIS A 363 -4.24 1.85 -5.49
C HIS A 363 -3.27 2.22 -4.34
N LEU A 364 -3.67 3.16 -3.48
CA LEU A 364 -2.89 3.59 -2.30
C LEU A 364 -2.38 2.41 -1.46
N HIS A 365 -3.16 1.35 -1.26
CA HIS A 365 -2.75 0.14 -0.55
C HIS A 365 -1.50 -0.57 -1.14
N ILE A 366 -1.18 -0.35 -2.42
CA ILE A 366 0.04 -0.85 -3.09
C ILE A 366 1.17 0.19 -3.05
N LEU A 367 0.83 1.47 -3.21
CA LEU A 367 1.79 2.60 -3.16
C LEU A 367 2.38 2.80 -1.76
N SER A 368 1.62 2.46 -0.71
CA SER A 368 2.02 2.52 0.69
C SER A 368 2.95 1.37 1.11
N ASN A 369 3.96 1.12 0.27
CA ASN A 369 4.95 0.06 0.41
C ASN A 369 6.25 0.49 1.13
N GLY A 370 6.42 1.79 1.41
CA GLY A 370 7.68 2.33 1.93
C GLY A 370 8.09 1.86 3.34
N GLY A 371 7.15 1.34 4.12
CA GLY A 371 7.43 0.67 5.38
C GLY A 371 8.22 -0.63 5.19
N ILE A 372 8.08 -1.33 4.06
CA ILE A 372 8.81 -2.57 3.76
C ILE A 372 10.33 -2.36 3.77
N PRO A 373 10.93 -1.52 2.89
CA PRO A 373 12.38 -1.32 2.90
C PRO A 373 12.85 -0.57 4.15
N LEU A 374 12.01 0.29 4.76
CA LEU A 374 12.35 0.97 6.00
C LEU A 374 12.47 0.00 7.19
N ALA A 375 11.53 -0.93 7.35
CA ALA A 375 11.59 -2.00 8.36
C ALA A 375 12.85 -2.85 8.16
N LEU A 376 13.12 -3.28 6.92
CA LEU A 376 14.34 -4.02 6.59
C LEU A 376 15.62 -3.21 6.90
N ALA A 377 15.61 -1.90 6.65
CA ALA A 377 16.72 -1.01 7.00
C ALA A 377 16.91 -0.92 8.51
N MET A 378 15.84 -0.74 9.28
CA MET A 378 15.87 -0.68 10.75
C MET A 378 16.31 -2.00 11.39
N LEU A 379 15.78 -3.14 10.93
CA LEU A 379 16.18 -4.48 11.38
C LEU A 379 17.67 -4.74 11.09
N ALA A 380 18.14 -4.46 9.87
CA ALA A 380 19.56 -4.57 9.52
C ALA A 380 20.44 -3.58 10.30
N ARG A 381 19.93 -2.39 10.61
CA ARG A 381 20.58 -1.36 11.43
C ARG A 381 20.71 -1.80 12.89
N GLY A 382 19.68 -2.42 13.45
CA GLY A 382 19.67 -2.98 14.81
C GLY A 382 20.60 -4.17 14.97
N HIS A 383 20.60 -5.06 13.96
CA HIS A 383 21.55 -6.17 13.85
C HIS A 383 22.99 -5.74 13.46
N GLY A 384 23.24 -4.47 13.14
CA GLY A 384 24.55 -3.97 12.71
C GLY A 384 25.07 -4.61 11.41
N TRP A 385 24.18 -5.15 10.57
CA TRP A 385 24.48 -5.94 9.37
C TRP A 385 24.53 -5.09 8.08
N SER A 386 25.23 -5.56 7.06
CA SER A 386 25.41 -4.88 5.77
C SER A 386 25.93 -5.85 4.71
N LEU A 387 25.46 -5.70 3.45
CA LEU A 387 25.99 -6.46 2.31
C LEU A 387 27.47 -6.16 2.04
N ARG A 388 27.87 -4.88 2.05
CA ARG A 388 29.25 -4.46 1.80
C ARG A 388 30.19 -4.81 2.95
N TYR A 389 29.81 -4.46 4.17
CA TYR A 389 30.69 -4.48 5.34
C TYR A 389 30.50 -5.69 6.28
N GLY A 390 29.49 -6.53 6.04
CA GLY A 390 29.18 -7.67 6.91
C GLY A 390 28.58 -7.28 8.25
N TYR A 391 28.72 -8.18 9.24
CA TYR A 391 28.26 -7.96 10.62
C TYR A 391 29.23 -7.04 11.37
N ARG A 392 28.72 -5.97 11.99
CA ARG A 392 29.51 -4.97 12.73
C ARG A 392 29.00 -4.85 14.17
N PRO A 393 29.49 -5.67 15.12
CA PRO A 393 28.98 -5.73 16.50
C PRO A 393 28.90 -4.37 17.20
N ARG A 394 29.90 -3.50 17.02
CA ARG A 394 29.95 -2.14 17.59
C ARG A 394 28.85 -1.19 17.10
N ARG A 395 28.07 -1.57 16.07
CA ARG A 395 26.92 -0.79 15.58
C ARG A 395 25.55 -1.40 15.96
N ARG A 396 25.52 -2.56 16.60
CA ARG A 396 24.30 -3.25 17.05
C ARG A 396 23.51 -2.38 18.03
N HIS A 397 22.18 -2.31 17.87
CA HIS A 397 21.32 -1.47 18.71
C HIS A 397 19.90 -2.06 18.82
N ALA A 398 19.53 -2.53 20.01
CA ALA A 398 18.25 -3.23 20.24
C ALA A 398 17.02 -2.39 19.84
N GLY A 399 17.00 -1.10 20.19
CA GLY A 399 15.89 -0.20 19.83
C GLY A 399 15.70 0.01 18.32
N TRP A 400 16.74 -0.20 17.49
CA TRP A 400 16.58 -0.16 16.03
C TRP A 400 15.98 -1.46 15.48
N ALA A 401 16.21 -2.61 16.13
CA ALA A 401 15.52 -3.84 15.77
C ALA A 401 14.05 -3.78 16.19
N PHE A 402 13.75 -3.37 17.42
CA PHE A 402 12.36 -3.20 17.90
C PHE A 402 11.58 -2.20 17.04
N ALA A 403 12.15 -1.02 16.73
CA ALA A 403 11.52 -0.07 15.82
C ALA A 403 11.28 -0.65 14.41
N GLY A 404 12.21 -1.47 13.89
CA GLY A 404 12.02 -2.18 12.62
C GLY A 404 10.85 -3.17 12.64
N TRP A 405 10.64 -3.87 13.76
CA TRP A 405 9.46 -4.71 13.97
C TRP A 405 8.15 -3.91 14.08
N LEU A 406 8.16 -2.76 14.76
CA LEU A 406 6.98 -1.88 14.83
C LEU A 406 6.62 -1.30 13.44
N VAL A 407 7.61 -0.88 12.65
CA VAL A 407 7.38 -0.43 11.26
C VAL A 407 6.91 -1.58 10.38
N ALA A 408 7.38 -2.81 10.61
CA ALA A 408 6.86 -4.00 9.93
C ALA A 408 5.38 -4.28 10.28
N ALA A 409 5.01 -4.14 11.56
CA ALA A 409 3.63 -4.35 12.03
C ALA A 409 2.68 -3.29 11.47
N TRP A 410 3.10 -2.02 11.47
CA TRP A 410 2.38 -0.91 10.82
C TRP A 410 2.23 -1.11 9.31
N GLN A 411 3.29 -1.59 8.64
CA GLN A 411 3.24 -1.89 7.21
C GLN A 411 2.28 -3.05 6.89
N LEU A 412 2.14 -4.02 7.80
CA LEU A 412 1.16 -5.11 7.68
C LEU A 412 -0.27 -4.61 7.92
N SER A 413 -0.48 -3.66 8.85
CA SER A 413 -1.80 -3.07 9.12
C SER A 413 -2.30 -2.08 8.07
N LEU A 414 -1.58 -1.88 6.96
CA LEU A 414 -2.10 -1.18 5.78
C LEU A 414 -2.89 -2.11 4.84
N GLY A 415 -2.59 -3.41 4.84
CA GLY A 415 -3.26 -4.39 3.98
C GLY A 415 -2.44 -5.65 3.74
N PHE A 416 -3.13 -6.78 3.58
CA PHE A 416 -2.52 -8.05 3.21
C PHE A 416 -2.12 -8.11 1.72
N GLY A 417 -2.74 -7.30 0.85
CA GLY A 417 -2.48 -7.29 -0.59
C GLY A 417 -1.03 -6.99 -1.01
N ILE A 418 -0.21 -6.39 -0.14
CA ILE A 418 1.26 -6.42 -0.19
C ILE A 418 1.90 -6.85 1.14
N GLY A 419 1.19 -6.73 2.27
CA GLY A 419 1.68 -7.10 3.60
C GLY A 419 1.84 -8.61 3.80
N LEU A 420 1.01 -9.46 3.19
CA LEU A 420 1.12 -10.92 3.34
C LEU A 420 2.41 -11.47 2.69
N PRO A 421 2.77 -11.13 1.44
CA PRO A 421 4.08 -11.45 0.86
C PRO A 421 5.26 -10.93 1.69
N PHE A 422 5.14 -9.73 2.27
CA PHE A 422 6.14 -9.16 3.17
C PHE A 422 6.28 -9.96 4.47
N ALA A 423 5.18 -10.41 5.08
CA ALA A 423 5.19 -11.27 6.27
C ALA A 423 5.86 -12.62 6.01
N TYR A 424 5.53 -13.30 4.90
CA TYR A 424 6.18 -14.56 4.53
C TYR A 424 7.68 -14.38 4.23
N MET A 425 8.07 -13.31 3.53
CA MET A 425 9.49 -13.00 3.30
C MET A 425 10.22 -12.70 4.62
N LEU A 426 9.61 -11.94 5.54
CA LEU A 426 10.21 -11.62 6.84
C LEU A 426 10.35 -12.87 7.73
N ALA A 427 9.34 -13.75 7.74
CA ALA A 427 9.42 -15.05 8.39
C ALA A 427 10.55 -15.92 7.80
N GLY A 428 10.71 -15.94 6.47
CA GLY A 428 11.83 -16.60 5.79
C GLY A 428 13.19 -16.04 6.18
N VAL A 429 13.32 -14.70 6.28
CA VAL A 429 14.55 -14.03 6.76
C VAL A 429 14.87 -14.40 8.21
N VAL A 430 13.87 -14.48 9.10
CA VAL A 430 14.04 -14.96 10.48
C VAL A 430 14.48 -16.42 10.51
N LEU A 431 13.78 -17.32 9.80
CA LEU A 431 14.10 -18.74 9.74
C LEU A 431 15.53 -18.98 9.26
N VAL A 432 15.92 -18.37 8.14
CA VAL A 432 17.29 -18.44 7.60
C VAL A 432 18.31 -17.87 8.60
N SER A 433 17.98 -16.78 9.32
CA SER A 433 18.86 -16.20 10.34
C SER A 433 19.04 -17.12 11.55
N VAL A 434 17.98 -17.78 12.02
CA VAL A 434 18.00 -18.75 13.13
C VAL A 434 18.79 -20.00 12.75
N VAL A 435 18.55 -20.57 11.55
CA VAL A 435 19.29 -21.73 11.04
C VAL A 435 20.78 -21.39 10.88
N LEU A 436 21.11 -20.26 10.25
CA LEU A 436 22.51 -19.82 10.10
C LEU A 436 23.17 -19.52 11.45
N TRP A 437 22.43 -19.03 12.45
CA TRP A 437 22.92 -18.85 13.81
C TRP A 437 23.21 -20.19 14.49
N PHE A 438 22.29 -21.16 14.42
CA PHE A 438 22.44 -22.49 15.01
C PHE A 438 23.65 -23.24 14.41
N VAL A 439 23.74 -23.30 13.08
CA VAL A 439 24.85 -23.93 12.35
C VAL A 439 26.19 -23.27 12.69
N ARG A 440 26.22 -21.95 12.89
CA ARG A 440 27.45 -21.21 13.20
C ARG A 440 27.74 -21.07 14.70
N ARG A 441 26.87 -21.56 15.60
CA ARG A 441 27.01 -21.37 17.07
C ARG A 441 28.32 -21.95 17.61
N ARG A 442 28.86 -23.01 16.98
CA ARG A 442 30.16 -23.60 17.34
C ARG A 442 31.37 -22.70 17.05
N ARG A 443 31.23 -21.64 16.22
CA ARG A 443 32.34 -20.75 15.82
C ARG A 443 32.29 -19.35 16.45
N VAL A 444 31.20 -18.95 17.09
CA VAL A 444 31.06 -17.61 17.72
C VAL A 444 30.29 -17.71 19.04
N LYS A 445 30.96 -17.44 20.17
CA LYS A 445 30.31 -17.34 21.49
C LYS A 445 29.37 -16.12 21.50
N ARG A 446 28.05 -16.36 21.64
CA ARG A 446 26.97 -15.36 21.83
C ARG A 446 27.08 -14.10 20.92
N PRO A 447 26.89 -14.21 19.59
CA PRO A 447 27.00 -13.06 18.67
C PRO A 447 26.01 -11.93 18.98
N PHE A 448 24.83 -12.25 19.50
CA PHE A 448 23.78 -11.31 19.89
C PHE A 448 23.68 -11.23 21.42
N GLY A 449 23.51 -10.01 21.94
CA GLY A 449 23.32 -9.77 23.38
C GLY A 449 21.84 -9.84 23.74
N TRP A 450 21.53 -10.17 25.00
CA TRP A 450 20.15 -10.46 25.43
C TRP A 450 19.14 -9.36 25.07
N ARG A 451 19.51 -8.07 25.18
CA ARG A 451 18.66 -6.94 24.81
C ARG A 451 18.23 -6.94 23.33
N LEU A 452 19.07 -7.44 22.41
CA LEU A 452 18.68 -7.58 21.01
C LEU A 452 17.71 -8.75 20.85
N VAL A 453 18.02 -9.92 21.44
CA VAL A 453 17.14 -11.09 21.38
C VAL A 453 15.76 -10.78 21.97
N LEU A 454 15.67 -10.03 23.07
CA LEU A 454 14.40 -9.58 23.62
C LEU A 454 13.68 -8.58 22.70
N ALA A 455 14.41 -7.65 22.05
CA ALA A 455 13.83 -6.72 21.08
C ALA A 455 13.26 -7.44 19.84
N ASP A 456 13.91 -8.52 19.39
CA ASP A 456 13.44 -9.33 18.27
C ASP A 456 12.29 -10.28 18.67
N VAL A 457 12.31 -10.84 19.89
CA VAL A 457 11.20 -11.65 20.41
C VAL A 457 9.97 -10.79 20.65
N LEU A 458 10.07 -9.68 21.39
CA LEU A 458 8.93 -8.79 21.64
C LEU A 458 8.45 -8.12 20.35
N GLY A 459 9.37 -7.69 19.47
CA GLY A 459 9.01 -7.12 18.18
C GLY A 459 8.32 -8.12 17.25
N GLY A 460 8.85 -9.34 17.15
CA GLY A 460 8.25 -10.43 16.39
C GLY A 460 6.90 -10.88 16.94
N LEU A 461 6.72 -10.90 18.27
CA LEU A 461 5.43 -11.16 18.91
C LEU A 461 4.40 -10.05 18.62
N VAL A 462 4.78 -8.78 18.68
CA VAL A 462 3.89 -7.67 18.29
C VAL A 462 3.51 -7.77 16.81
N PHE A 463 4.47 -8.07 15.92
CA PHE A 463 4.21 -8.28 14.50
C PHE A 463 3.24 -9.44 14.24
N ALA A 464 3.45 -10.58 14.90
CA ALA A 464 2.58 -11.75 14.79
C ALA A 464 1.18 -11.49 15.38
N ALA A 465 1.09 -10.79 16.52
CA ALA A 465 -0.19 -10.44 17.14
C ALA A 465 -1.01 -9.48 16.27
N VAL A 466 -0.38 -8.46 15.69
CA VAL A 466 -1.04 -7.55 14.72
C VAL A 466 -1.49 -8.33 13.49
N GLY A 467 -0.64 -9.20 12.94
CA GLY A 467 -1.01 -10.06 11.80
C GLY A 467 -2.21 -10.98 12.10
N ALA A 468 -2.22 -11.64 13.26
CA ALA A 468 -3.31 -12.53 13.66
C ALA A 468 -4.62 -11.77 13.94
N ALA A 469 -4.55 -10.64 14.65
CA ALA A 469 -5.70 -9.80 14.96
C ALA A 469 -6.35 -9.20 13.69
N LEU A 470 -5.54 -8.89 12.67
CA LEU A 470 -6.05 -8.48 11.35
C LEU A 470 -6.60 -9.64 10.55
N ALA A 471 -5.99 -10.84 10.61
CA ALA A 471 -6.37 -11.97 9.77
C ALA A 471 -7.72 -12.61 10.15
N GLY A 472 -8.07 -12.63 11.45
CA GLY A 472 -9.32 -13.22 11.95
C GLY A 472 -10.58 -12.74 11.20
N PRO A 473 -10.81 -11.42 11.05
CA PRO A 473 -11.89 -10.87 10.23
C PRO A 473 -11.92 -11.37 8.78
N TYR A 474 -10.77 -11.48 8.08
CA TYR A 474 -10.74 -11.96 6.70
C TYR A 474 -11.06 -13.47 6.61
N PHE A 475 -10.60 -14.28 7.55
CA PHE A 475 -11.01 -15.68 7.63
C PHE A 475 -12.52 -15.81 7.88
N ARG A 476 -13.08 -14.97 8.76
CA ARG A 476 -14.53 -14.94 9.00
C ARG A 476 -15.33 -14.47 7.77
N VAL A 477 -14.79 -13.55 6.98
CA VAL A 477 -15.36 -13.15 5.68
C VAL A 477 -15.32 -14.31 4.67
N ALA A 478 -14.23 -15.09 4.61
CA ALA A 478 -14.16 -16.27 3.74
C ALA A 478 -15.16 -17.36 4.14
N GLU A 479 -15.32 -17.63 5.44
CA GLU A 479 -16.34 -18.56 5.98
C GLU A 479 -17.78 -18.13 5.63
N LEU A 480 -18.11 -16.84 5.75
CA LEU A 480 -19.45 -16.30 5.51
C LEU A 480 -19.73 -16.07 4.01
N HIS A 481 -18.70 -15.81 3.22
CA HIS A 481 -18.79 -15.53 1.79
C HIS A 481 -17.77 -16.38 1.00
N PRO A 482 -18.05 -17.67 0.74
CA PRO A 482 -17.17 -18.53 -0.06
C PRO A 482 -16.88 -18.02 -1.49
N ASN A 483 -17.62 -17.03 -1.97
CA ASN A 483 -17.35 -16.34 -3.24
C ASN A 483 -16.36 -15.14 -3.12
N ALA A 484 -15.77 -14.92 -1.95
CA ALA A 484 -14.66 -14.01 -1.71
C ALA A 484 -13.30 -14.68 -1.95
N GLU A 485 -13.21 -16.00 -1.76
CA GLU A 485 -12.05 -16.81 -2.15
C GLU A 485 -11.86 -16.76 -3.67
N ARG A 486 -10.60 -16.74 -4.12
CA ARG A 486 -10.26 -16.78 -5.54
C ARG A 486 -10.11 -18.20 -6.03
N THR A 487 -10.23 -18.38 -7.34
CA THR A 487 -9.84 -19.59 -8.04
C THR A 487 -8.50 -19.40 -8.75
N ILE A 488 -7.86 -20.51 -9.12
CA ILE A 488 -6.70 -20.50 -10.02
C ILE A 488 -7.06 -19.90 -11.40
N GLY A 489 -8.34 -19.97 -11.80
CA GLY A 489 -8.87 -19.32 -13.00
C GLY A 489 -8.83 -17.79 -12.92
N ASP A 490 -9.27 -17.21 -11.79
CA ASP A 490 -9.18 -15.76 -11.53
C ASP A 490 -7.72 -15.28 -11.58
N ILE A 491 -6.83 -16.02 -10.94
CA ILE A 491 -5.38 -15.72 -10.99
C ILE A 491 -4.87 -15.82 -12.43
N GLY A 492 -5.38 -16.74 -13.25
CA GLY A 492 -5.06 -16.82 -14.68
C GLY A 492 -5.45 -15.59 -15.50
N LEU A 493 -6.56 -14.93 -15.14
CA LEU A 493 -6.99 -13.67 -15.74
C LEU A 493 -6.02 -12.52 -15.40
N TYR A 494 -5.57 -12.44 -14.15
CA TYR A 494 -4.65 -11.39 -13.66
C TYR A 494 -3.16 -11.77 -13.75
N SER A 495 -2.81 -12.94 -14.32
CA SER A 495 -1.43 -13.40 -14.46
C SER A 495 -0.73 -12.79 -15.69
N PRO A 496 0.31 -11.95 -15.49
CA PRO A 496 0.96 -11.22 -16.58
C PRO A 496 1.90 -12.10 -17.41
N PRO A 497 1.92 -11.96 -18.74
CA PRO A 497 2.92 -12.58 -19.60
C PRO A 497 4.29 -11.90 -19.42
N ALA A 498 5.36 -12.57 -19.86
CA ALA A 498 6.73 -12.06 -19.75
C ALA A 498 6.97 -10.73 -20.51
N SER A 499 6.14 -10.40 -21.51
CA SER A 499 6.14 -9.09 -22.17
C SER A 499 5.78 -7.95 -21.22
N GLY A 500 4.95 -8.21 -20.20
CA GLY A 500 4.53 -7.21 -19.21
C GLY A 500 5.69 -6.51 -18.52
N PHE A 501 6.80 -7.20 -18.25
CA PHE A 501 8.02 -6.62 -17.67
C PHE A 501 8.73 -5.59 -18.56
N PHE A 502 8.37 -5.52 -19.85
CA PHE A 502 8.91 -4.58 -20.83
C PHE A 502 7.84 -3.59 -21.33
N THR A 503 6.56 -3.81 -21.01
CA THR A 503 5.44 -2.96 -21.43
C THR A 503 5.07 -1.95 -20.35
N ALA A 504 4.83 -0.70 -20.76
CA ALA A 504 4.56 0.41 -19.86
C ALA A 504 3.06 0.73 -19.75
N PRO A 505 2.59 1.19 -18.58
CA PRO A 505 1.25 1.73 -18.43
C PRO A 505 1.05 3.02 -19.24
N ALA A 506 -0.21 3.41 -19.47
CA ALA A 506 -0.54 4.59 -20.27
C ALA A 506 -0.08 5.90 -19.58
N GLU A 507 -0.07 5.87 -18.25
CA GLU A 507 0.29 6.92 -17.32
C GLU A 507 1.79 7.25 -17.31
N SER A 508 2.64 6.47 -18.00
CA SER A 508 4.06 6.80 -18.18
C SER A 508 4.23 7.87 -19.26
N ARG A 509 4.77 9.05 -18.90
CA ARG A 509 4.93 10.19 -19.82
C ARG A 509 5.88 9.92 -20.99
N ILE A 510 6.81 8.97 -20.84
CA ILE A 510 7.78 8.59 -21.89
C ILE A 510 7.30 7.37 -22.66
N TRP A 511 6.90 6.30 -21.97
CA TRP A 511 6.64 5.01 -22.59
C TRP A 511 5.15 4.76 -22.90
N GLY A 512 4.23 5.57 -22.35
CA GLY A 512 2.79 5.35 -22.45
C GLY A 512 2.26 5.28 -23.87
N GLY A 513 2.64 6.24 -24.73
CA GLY A 513 2.32 6.20 -26.17
C GLY A 513 3.16 5.18 -26.95
N LEU A 514 4.48 5.14 -26.70
CA LEU A 514 5.41 4.24 -27.40
C LEU A 514 5.05 2.76 -27.23
N HIS A 515 4.44 2.40 -26.10
CA HIS A 515 4.01 1.03 -25.79
C HIS A 515 2.51 0.79 -25.98
N GLU A 516 1.74 1.68 -26.61
CA GLU A 516 0.28 1.50 -26.80
C GLU A 516 -0.05 0.17 -27.50
N GLY A 517 0.57 -0.11 -28.64
CA GLY A 517 0.33 -1.36 -29.38
C GLY A 517 0.83 -2.63 -28.66
N ALA A 518 1.88 -2.51 -27.83
CA ALA A 518 2.36 -3.62 -27.01
C ALA A 518 1.46 -3.85 -25.78
N ARG A 519 0.88 -2.78 -25.22
CA ARG A 519 -0.09 -2.80 -24.13
C ARG A 519 -1.39 -3.44 -24.59
N ALA A 520 -1.93 -3.04 -25.74
CA ALA A 520 -3.20 -3.51 -26.30
C ALA A 520 -3.35 -5.04 -26.51
N VAL A 521 -2.27 -5.82 -26.37
CA VAL A 521 -2.26 -7.30 -26.45
C VAL A 521 -2.34 -7.96 -25.06
N LEU A 522 -2.27 -7.19 -23.97
CA LEU A 522 -2.39 -7.69 -22.59
C LEU A 522 -3.87 -7.77 -22.18
N PRO A 523 -4.39 -8.93 -21.74
CA PRO A 523 -5.80 -9.09 -21.36
C PRO A 523 -6.32 -8.12 -20.29
N TRP A 524 -5.46 -7.66 -19.37
CA TRP A 524 -5.83 -6.73 -18.31
C TRP A 524 -4.73 -5.70 -18.05
N HIS A 525 -4.74 -4.60 -18.80
CA HIS A 525 -3.66 -3.61 -18.83
C HIS A 525 -3.14 -3.16 -17.44
N PRO A 526 -3.98 -2.71 -16.48
CA PRO A 526 -3.49 -2.00 -15.29
C PRO A 526 -2.61 -2.86 -14.38
N GLU A 527 -2.90 -4.16 -14.29
CA GLU A 527 -2.16 -5.10 -13.43
C GLU A 527 -1.06 -5.88 -14.18
N MET A 528 -1.00 -5.76 -15.52
CA MET A 528 -0.03 -6.50 -16.36
C MET A 528 1.14 -5.66 -16.90
N THR A 529 1.06 -4.33 -16.90
CA THR A 529 2.17 -3.47 -17.34
C THR A 529 3.20 -3.30 -16.21
N LEU A 530 4.21 -4.17 -16.19
CA LEU A 530 5.17 -4.35 -15.09
C LEU A 530 6.57 -3.78 -15.35
N LEU A 531 6.75 -2.86 -16.31
CA LEU A 531 8.04 -2.21 -16.57
C LEU A 531 8.60 -1.47 -15.34
N PRO A 532 9.78 -1.84 -14.79
CA PRO A 532 10.45 -1.12 -13.70
C PRO A 532 11.39 0.00 -14.20
N GLY A 533 11.53 0.13 -15.52
CA GLY A 533 12.36 1.10 -16.21
C GLY A 533 13.59 0.47 -16.88
N PHE A 534 13.84 0.85 -18.13
CA PHE A 534 15.01 0.41 -18.89
C PHE A 534 16.31 1.01 -18.35
N VAL A 535 16.26 2.22 -17.78
CA VAL A 535 17.39 2.83 -17.07
C VAL A 535 17.70 1.99 -15.83
N LEU A 536 16.68 1.55 -15.09
CA LEU A 536 16.88 0.68 -13.93
C LEU A 536 17.47 -0.67 -14.36
N TYR A 537 16.95 -1.31 -15.41
CA TYR A 537 17.52 -2.56 -15.94
C TYR A 537 19.00 -2.39 -16.35
N ALA A 538 19.35 -1.30 -17.05
CA ALA A 538 20.73 -1.03 -17.46
C ALA A 538 21.66 -0.82 -16.26
N LEU A 539 21.24 -0.04 -15.25
CA LEU A 539 22.02 0.19 -14.03
C LEU A 539 22.14 -1.08 -13.16
N ALA A 540 21.09 -1.89 -13.09
CA ALA A 540 21.10 -3.17 -12.36
C ALA A 540 22.00 -4.21 -13.03
N ALA A 541 21.94 -4.31 -14.36
CA ALA A 541 22.84 -5.16 -15.15
C ALA A 541 24.31 -4.70 -14.99
N GLY A 542 24.58 -3.40 -15.07
CA GLY A 542 25.88 -2.82 -14.70
C GLY A 542 26.31 -3.22 -13.28
N GLY A 543 25.37 -3.25 -12.33
CA GLY A 543 25.57 -3.67 -10.94
C GLY A 543 25.89 -5.16 -10.71
N LEU A 544 25.71 -6.02 -11.71
CA LEU A 544 26.21 -7.40 -11.68
C LEU A 544 27.71 -7.46 -11.91
N PHE A 545 28.26 -6.60 -12.77
CA PHE A 545 29.68 -6.58 -13.16
C PHE A 545 30.50 -5.58 -12.34
N PHE A 546 30.04 -4.34 -12.23
CA PHE A 546 30.71 -3.23 -11.57
C PHE A 546 29.89 -2.79 -10.35
N SER A 547 30.28 -3.17 -9.14
CA SER A 547 29.50 -2.86 -7.93
C SER A 547 30.29 -3.02 -6.63
N VAL A 548 29.94 -2.21 -5.62
CA VAL A 548 30.49 -2.34 -4.24
C VAL A 548 29.99 -3.57 -3.46
N TRP A 549 29.07 -4.35 -4.03
CA TRP A 549 28.65 -5.64 -3.48
C TRP A 549 29.62 -6.76 -3.87
N ARG A 550 29.80 -7.75 -2.99
CA ARG A 550 30.57 -8.97 -3.30
C ARG A 550 29.82 -9.81 -4.33
N VAL A 551 30.52 -10.50 -5.23
CA VAL A 551 29.92 -11.30 -6.33
C VAL A 551 28.77 -12.20 -5.86
N ARG A 552 28.97 -12.99 -4.80
CA ARG A 552 27.91 -13.85 -4.20
C ARG A 552 26.62 -13.09 -3.84
N HIS A 553 26.72 -11.84 -3.39
CA HIS A 553 25.58 -11.00 -3.03
C HIS A 553 24.88 -10.46 -4.28
N ARG A 554 25.62 -10.16 -5.35
CA ARG A 554 25.05 -9.80 -6.66
C ARG A 554 24.26 -10.98 -7.24
N ILE A 555 24.81 -12.20 -7.15
CA ILE A 555 24.14 -13.44 -7.57
C ILE A 555 22.87 -13.69 -6.74
N PHE A 556 22.89 -13.51 -5.42
CA PHE A 556 21.67 -13.65 -4.61
C PHE A 556 20.61 -12.56 -4.91
N LEU A 557 21.02 -11.32 -5.19
CA LEU A 557 20.09 -10.27 -5.63
C LEU A 557 19.48 -10.62 -7.01
N LEU A 558 20.27 -11.13 -7.95
CA LEU A 558 19.80 -11.58 -9.26
C LEU A 558 18.86 -12.79 -9.16
N ALA A 559 19.20 -13.79 -8.33
CA ALA A 559 18.34 -14.93 -8.07
C ALA A 559 17.00 -14.48 -7.45
N GLY A 560 17.03 -13.50 -6.53
CA GLY A 560 15.84 -12.87 -6.00
C GLY A 560 14.99 -12.21 -7.09
N VAL A 561 15.59 -11.39 -7.97
CA VAL A 561 14.92 -10.77 -9.14
C VAL A 561 14.24 -11.82 -10.01
N LEU A 562 14.93 -12.91 -10.35
CA LEU A 562 14.38 -13.97 -11.20
C LEU A 562 13.23 -14.71 -10.52
N VAL A 563 13.35 -15.03 -9.23
CA VAL A 563 12.28 -15.65 -8.44
C VAL A 563 11.06 -14.73 -8.32
N THR A 564 11.25 -13.43 -8.06
CA THR A 564 10.12 -12.50 -7.90
C THR A 564 9.44 -12.18 -9.23
N MET A 565 10.17 -12.21 -10.35
CA MET A 565 9.56 -12.19 -11.70
C MET A 565 8.77 -13.48 -12.00
N ALA A 566 9.33 -14.65 -11.68
CA ALA A 566 8.65 -15.94 -11.90
C ALA A 566 7.39 -16.11 -11.01
N LEU A 567 7.37 -15.49 -9.82
CA LEU A 567 6.17 -15.35 -8.98
C LEU A 567 5.21 -14.28 -9.52
N ALA A 568 5.72 -13.15 -10.02
CA ALA A 568 4.88 -12.10 -10.61
C ALA A 568 4.07 -12.57 -11.82
N MET A 569 4.61 -13.51 -12.61
CA MET A 569 3.92 -14.15 -13.74
C MET A 569 2.75 -15.07 -13.34
N GLY A 570 2.57 -15.39 -12.04
CA GLY A 570 1.48 -16.24 -11.58
C GLY A 570 1.42 -17.58 -12.31
N THR A 571 0.29 -17.88 -12.94
CA THR A 571 0.09 -19.13 -13.72
C THR A 571 0.69 -19.09 -15.12
N ARG A 572 1.13 -17.93 -15.66
CA ARG A 572 1.77 -17.85 -16.99
C ARG A 572 3.15 -18.51 -17.04
N PHE A 573 3.79 -18.72 -15.89
CA PHE A 573 5.10 -19.39 -15.80
C PHE A 573 4.92 -20.88 -15.42
N PHE A 574 4.99 -21.77 -16.42
CA PHE A 574 4.79 -23.22 -16.26
C PHE A 574 3.49 -23.61 -15.52
N GLY A 575 2.37 -22.93 -15.82
CA GLY A 575 1.09 -23.14 -15.12
C GLY A 575 1.09 -22.66 -13.67
N GLY A 576 2.16 -22.00 -13.20
CA GLY A 576 2.37 -21.64 -11.80
C GLY A 576 2.74 -22.81 -10.88
N ARG A 577 2.80 -24.05 -11.42
CA ARG A 577 2.90 -25.34 -10.68
C ARG A 577 4.07 -25.42 -9.71
N PHE A 578 5.16 -24.71 -9.99
CA PHE A 578 6.39 -24.71 -9.18
C PHE A 578 6.73 -23.31 -8.63
N THR A 579 5.83 -22.34 -8.75
CA THR A 579 6.04 -20.94 -8.34
C THR A 579 4.90 -20.41 -7.49
N TYR A 580 3.79 -19.98 -8.10
CA TYR A 580 2.70 -19.30 -7.39
C TYR A 580 1.65 -20.28 -6.84
N VAL A 581 1.33 -21.34 -7.58
CA VAL A 581 0.26 -22.29 -7.20
C VAL A 581 0.55 -23.00 -5.86
N PRO A 582 1.77 -23.49 -5.56
CA PRO A 582 2.07 -24.05 -4.24
C PRO A 582 2.00 -23.05 -3.07
N LEU A 583 2.03 -21.73 -3.33
CA LEU A 583 1.79 -20.72 -2.31
C LEU A 583 0.28 -20.56 -2.09
N PHE A 584 -0.46 -20.46 -3.19
CA PHE A 584 -1.93 -20.35 -3.21
C PHE A 584 -2.64 -21.57 -2.56
N ASP A 585 -2.22 -22.80 -2.91
CA ASP A 585 -2.86 -24.05 -2.44
C ASP A 585 -2.55 -24.38 -0.97
N TYR A 586 -1.37 -23.97 -0.45
CA TYR A 586 -0.84 -24.51 0.82
C TYR A 586 -0.46 -23.47 1.87
N LEU A 587 -0.37 -22.17 1.55
CA LEU A 587 0.01 -21.13 2.52
C LEU A 587 -1.22 -20.28 2.92
N PRO A 588 -1.57 -20.23 4.22
CA PRO A 588 -2.70 -19.44 4.70
C PRO A 588 -2.72 -17.99 4.19
N GLY A 589 -3.89 -17.57 3.70
CA GLY A 589 -4.19 -16.23 3.19
C GLY A 589 -3.85 -15.99 1.71
N TRP A 590 -3.07 -16.85 1.05
CA TRP A 590 -2.76 -16.65 -0.37
C TRP A 590 -3.97 -16.84 -1.30
N SER A 591 -4.99 -17.59 -0.87
CA SER A 591 -6.28 -17.73 -1.58
C SER A 591 -7.03 -16.40 -1.78
N GLY A 592 -6.72 -15.36 -1.00
CA GLY A 592 -7.27 -14.01 -1.18
C GLY A 592 -6.54 -13.15 -2.23
N LEU A 593 -5.31 -13.51 -2.64
CA LEU A 593 -4.47 -12.68 -3.50
C LEU A 593 -4.75 -12.91 -5.00
N ARG A 594 -5.70 -12.14 -5.58
CA ARG A 594 -6.04 -12.25 -7.01
C ARG A 594 -4.88 -11.85 -7.96
N THR A 595 -3.98 -10.97 -7.52
CA THR A 595 -3.02 -10.23 -8.37
C THR A 595 -1.55 -10.69 -8.19
N PRO A 596 -1.04 -11.68 -8.94
CA PRO A 596 0.36 -12.12 -8.79
C PRO A 596 1.36 -11.02 -9.18
N GLY A 597 1.01 -10.15 -10.13
CA GLY A 597 1.85 -9.06 -10.63
C GLY A 597 2.40 -8.10 -9.55
N ARG A 598 1.74 -7.98 -8.39
CA ARG A 598 2.22 -7.20 -7.23
C ARG A 598 3.60 -7.66 -6.72
N MET A 599 4.06 -8.87 -7.04
CA MET A 599 5.43 -9.32 -6.72
C MET A 599 6.52 -8.50 -7.43
N MET A 600 6.17 -7.71 -8.46
CA MET A 600 7.07 -6.76 -9.12
C MET A 600 7.67 -5.72 -8.18
N LEU A 601 7.02 -5.45 -7.04
CA LEU A 601 7.55 -4.64 -5.95
C LEU A 601 8.92 -5.14 -5.46
N TRP A 602 9.06 -6.45 -5.29
CA TRP A 602 10.31 -7.08 -4.85
C TRP A 602 11.37 -7.06 -5.95
N THR A 603 10.97 -7.36 -7.19
CA THR A 603 11.84 -7.24 -8.37
C THR A 603 12.44 -5.84 -8.46
N THR A 604 11.61 -4.81 -8.33
CA THR A 604 12.00 -3.39 -8.39
C THR A 604 12.97 -3.03 -7.27
N LEU A 605 12.71 -3.46 -6.02
CA LEU A 605 13.61 -3.20 -4.90
C LEU A 605 14.99 -3.85 -5.09
N LEU A 606 15.02 -5.10 -5.57
CA LEU A 606 16.27 -5.85 -5.77
C LEU A 606 17.10 -5.32 -6.95
N LEU A 607 16.45 -4.90 -8.04
CA LEU A 607 17.07 -4.15 -9.14
C LEU A 607 17.62 -2.80 -8.64
N GLY A 608 16.85 -2.06 -7.83
CA GLY A 608 17.30 -0.83 -7.16
C GLY A 608 18.54 -1.02 -6.30
N LEU A 609 18.63 -2.13 -5.56
CA LEU A 609 19.83 -2.47 -4.78
C LEU A 609 21.03 -2.83 -5.68
N LEU A 610 20.84 -3.53 -6.81
CA LEU A 610 21.92 -3.76 -7.78
C LEU A 610 22.43 -2.45 -8.39
N ALA A 611 21.52 -1.58 -8.86
CA ALA A 611 21.81 -0.27 -9.40
C ALA A 611 22.52 0.65 -8.39
N ALA A 612 22.07 0.67 -7.14
CA ALA A 612 22.75 1.37 -6.04
C ALA A 612 24.19 0.90 -5.84
N GLY A 613 24.45 -0.39 -6.04
CA GLY A 613 25.79 -0.98 -6.02
C GLY A 613 26.69 -0.43 -7.14
N ALA A 614 26.16 -0.33 -8.36
CA ALA A 614 26.85 0.22 -9.53
C ALA A 614 27.16 1.71 -9.38
N VAL A 615 26.13 2.51 -9.11
CA VAL A 615 26.25 3.96 -8.98
C VAL A 615 27.16 4.34 -7.81
N THR A 616 27.19 3.53 -6.73
CA THR A 616 28.19 3.72 -5.64
C THR A 616 29.61 3.44 -6.11
N ALA A 617 29.85 2.38 -6.89
CA ALA A 617 31.18 2.06 -7.41
C ALA A 617 31.68 3.16 -8.37
N PHE A 618 30.81 3.62 -9.27
CA PHE A 618 31.09 4.75 -10.16
C PHE A 618 31.41 6.03 -9.37
N CYS A 619 30.59 6.40 -8.39
CA CYS A 619 30.82 7.56 -7.53
C CYS A 619 32.09 7.46 -6.66
N MET A 620 32.58 6.25 -6.37
CA MET A 620 33.87 6.05 -5.73
C MET A 620 35.01 6.26 -6.73
N ARG A 621 34.94 5.64 -7.92
CA ARG A 621 35.99 5.79 -8.94
C ARG A 621 36.16 7.23 -9.42
N VAL A 622 35.05 7.99 -9.51
CA VAL A 622 35.05 9.44 -9.76
C VAL A 622 35.75 10.25 -8.66
N ARG A 623 35.73 9.78 -7.40
CA ARG A 623 36.44 10.43 -6.29
C ARG A 623 37.92 10.08 -6.27
N GLU A 624 38.27 8.84 -6.61
CA GLU A 624 39.67 8.40 -6.77
C GLU A 624 40.37 9.24 -7.85
N LEU A 625 39.80 9.29 -9.06
CA LEU A 625 40.29 10.08 -10.21
C LEU A 625 40.26 11.61 -10.01
N ALA A 626 39.63 12.08 -8.93
CA ALA A 626 39.60 13.49 -8.53
C ALA A 626 40.56 13.80 -7.37
N ALA A 627 40.94 12.81 -6.56
CA ALA A 627 41.94 12.96 -5.50
C ALA A 627 43.36 13.10 -6.06
N GLU A 628 43.60 12.57 -7.25
CA GLU A 628 44.84 12.68 -8.04
C GLU A 628 45.02 14.08 -8.70
N ARG A 629 44.11 15.03 -8.47
CA ARG A 629 44.11 16.37 -9.08
C ARG A 629 44.34 17.47 -8.05
N VAL A 630 44.79 18.64 -8.51
CA VAL A 630 44.89 19.86 -7.70
C VAL A 630 43.94 20.92 -8.29
N PRO A 631 42.95 21.43 -7.53
CA PRO A 631 42.50 20.95 -6.22
C PRO A 631 41.89 19.54 -6.30
N PRO A 632 41.86 18.76 -5.20
CA PRO A 632 41.40 17.36 -5.17
C PRO A 632 39.87 17.22 -5.17
N TRP A 633 39.21 18.00 -6.03
CA TRP A 633 37.78 18.22 -6.08
C TRP A 633 37.28 17.81 -7.47
N PRO A 634 36.30 16.89 -7.60
CA PRO A 634 35.75 16.56 -8.91
C PRO A 634 35.15 17.81 -9.53
N GLY A 635 35.53 18.12 -10.78
CA GLY A 635 35.02 19.30 -11.50
C GLY A 635 33.51 19.25 -11.71
N PRO A 636 32.85 20.39 -12.04
CA PRO A 636 31.39 20.50 -12.11
C PRO A 636 30.76 19.43 -13.02
N TRP A 637 31.32 19.22 -14.20
CA TRP A 637 30.90 18.16 -15.15
C TRP A 637 30.98 16.74 -14.55
N LEU A 638 32.02 16.46 -13.77
CA LEU A 638 32.22 15.15 -13.15
C LEU A 638 31.26 14.92 -11.97
N ARG A 639 30.87 15.99 -11.26
CA ARG A 639 29.76 15.95 -10.28
C ARG A 639 28.42 15.71 -10.96
N LEU A 640 28.12 16.46 -12.03
CA LEU A 640 26.89 16.31 -12.81
C LEU A 640 26.75 14.89 -13.38
N ALA A 641 27.84 14.31 -13.91
CA ALA A 641 27.88 12.92 -14.38
C ALA A 641 27.55 11.89 -13.28
N THR A 642 27.90 12.16 -12.00
CA THR A 642 27.46 11.30 -10.90
C THR A 642 25.97 11.38 -10.61
N LEU A 643 25.29 12.49 -10.94
CA LEU A 643 23.85 12.66 -10.76
C LEU A 643 23.03 12.14 -11.96
N LEU A 644 23.63 12.00 -13.15
CA LEU A 644 22.96 11.53 -14.36
C LEU A 644 22.17 10.20 -14.18
N PRO A 645 22.69 9.15 -13.50
CA PRO A 645 21.92 7.93 -13.23
C PRO A 645 20.64 8.16 -12.42
N LEU A 646 20.64 9.14 -11.50
CA LEU A 646 19.45 9.52 -10.73
C LEU A 646 18.48 10.31 -11.60
N ALA A 647 18.98 11.28 -12.37
CA ALA A 647 18.16 12.09 -13.26
C ALA A 647 17.44 11.23 -14.30
N LEU A 648 18.12 10.25 -14.92
CA LEU A 648 17.53 9.36 -15.91
C LEU A 648 16.43 8.45 -15.33
N VAL A 649 16.60 7.93 -14.10
CA VAL A 649 15.56 7.14 -13.41
C VAL A 649 14.33 8.01 -13.10
N LEU A 650 14.52 9.26 -12.65
CA LEU A 650 13.41 10.18 -12.36
C LEU A 650 12.69 10.64 -13.64
N VAL A 651 13.42 10.84 -14.74
CA VAL A 651 12.85 11.15 -16.05
C VAL A 651 12.02 9.97 -16.59
N GLU A 652 12.49 8.74 -16.43
CA GLU A 652 11.73 7.53 -16.78
C GLU A 652 10.46 7.34 -15.91
N GLY A 653 10.52 7.76 -14.64
CA GLY A 653 9.39 7.77 -13.70
C GLY A 653 8.41 8.95 -13.83
N LEU A 654 8.53 9.80 -14.85
CA LEU A 654 7.60 10.93 -15.05
C LEU A 654 6.18 10.44 -15.35
N ASN A 655 5.23 10.92 -14.54
CA ASN A 655 3.81 10.62 -14.70
C ASN A 655 3.13 11.51 -15.78
N ALA A 656 2.04 10.99 -16.33
CA ALA A 656 0.99 11.69 -17.04
C ALA A 656 -0.39 11.24 -16.52
N THR A 657 -0.47 10.89 -15.24
CA THR A 657 -1.65 10.31 -14.58
C THR A 657 -2.80 11.34 -14.57
N PRO A 658 -3.99 11.01 -15.11
CA PRO A 658 -5.14 11.91 -15.08
C PRO A 658 -5.58 12.17 -13.63
N GLN A 659 -6.21 13.33 -13.41
CA GLN A 659 -6.72 13.74 -12.10
C GLN A 659 -8.12 14.33 -12.23
N PRO A 660 -9.16 13.50 -12.44
CA PRO A 660 -10.52 13.99 -12.59
C PRO A 660 -11.02 14.69 -11.31
N VAL A 661 -11.98 15.60 -11.50
CA VAL A 661 -12.71 16.23 -10.40
C VAL A 661 -13.64 15.20 -9.80
N VAL A 662 -13.64 15.10 -8.47
CA VAL A 662 -14.51 14.18 -7.72
C VAL A 662 -15.95 14.70 -7.78
N PRO A 663 -16.92 13.88 -8.19
CA PRO A 663 -18.35 14.22 -8.13
C PRO A 663 -18.78 14.75 -6.76
N ARG A 664 -19.51 15.87 -6.74
CA ARG A 664 -20.00 16.51 -5.50
C ARG A 664 -21.07 15.64 -4.84
N GLN A 665 -21.02 15.56 -3.51
CA GLN A 665 -22.00 14.86 -2.68
C GLN A 665 -23.43 15.38 -2.94
N PRO A 666 -24.36 14.54 -3.44
CA PRO A 666 -25.75 14.92 -3.67
C PRO A 666 -26.45 15.40 -2.40
N ALA A 667 -27.37 16.37 -2.55
CA ALA A 667 -28.10 16.96 -1.42
C ALA A 667 -28.84 15.91 -0.58
N ALA A 668 -29.47 14.93 -1.22
CA ALA A 668 -30.15 13.81 -0.55
C ALA A 668 -29.25 13.02 0.42
N LEU A 669 -27.95 12.83 0.12
CA LEU A 669 -27.05 12.09 1.02
C LEU A 669 -26.63 12.88 2.26
N ARG A 670 -26.92 14.19 2.31
CA ARG A 670 -26.76 15.06 3.49
C ARG A 670 -28.01 15.10 4.38
N THR A 671 -29.19 14.83 3.83
CA THR A 671 -30.48 15.05 4.52
C THR A 671 -31.30 13.79 4.77
N VAL A 672 -31.21 12.77 3.91
CA VAL A 672 -31.96 11.52 4.03
C VAL A 672 -31.21 10.55 4.94
N ASP A 673 -31.90 9.89 5.88
CA ASP A 673 -31.28 8.94 6.81
C ASP A 673 -31.32 7.49 6.31
N GLY A 674 -30.46 6.65 6.87
CA GLY A 674 -30.39 5.22 6.55
C GLY A 674 -31.37 4.34 7.36
N PRO A 675 -31.50 3.04 7.02
CA PRO A 675 -30.80 2.37 5.92
C PRO A 675 -31.33 2.77 4.54
N MET A 676 -30.41 2.97 3.59
CA MET A 676 -30.73 3.45 2.23
C MET A 676 -30.07 2.63 1.12
N LEU A 677 -30.68 2.66 -0.07
CA LEU A 677 -30.08 2.22 -1.33
C LEU A 677 -29.95 3.43 -2.26
N VAL A 678 -28.79 3.61 -2.88
CA VAL A 678 -28.58 4.58 -3.96
C VAL A 678 -28.62 3.85 -5.30
N LEU A 679 -29.34 4.40 -6.27
CA LEU A 679 -29.44 3.89 -7.64
C LEU A 679 -29.03 4.98 -8.65
N PRO A 680 -28.38 4.61 -9.78
CA PRO A 680 -27.95 3.26 -10.17
C PRO A 680 -26.85 2.68 -9.25
N SER A 681 -26.73 1.35 -9.17
CA SER A 681 -25.71 0.68 -8.34
C SER A 681 -24.85 -0.29 -9.15
N SER A 682 -23.53 -0.16 -9.00
CA SER A 682 -22.53 -1.08 -9.55
C SER A 682 -21.27 -1.06 -8.68
N GLN A 683 -20.32 -1.97 -8.94
CA GLN A 683 -19.07 -2.02 -8.17
C GLN A 683 -18.27 -0.70 -8.22
N ASN A 684 -18.37 0.07 -9.31
CA ASN A 684 -17.68 1.35 -9.44
C ASN A 684 -18.56 2.50 -8.92
N LEU A 685 -19.84 2.56 -9.33
CA LEU A 685 -20.78 3.63 -8.95
C LEU A 685 -20.99 3.70 -7.42
N ASP A 686 -20.91 2.57 -6.74
CA ASP A 686 -20.99 2.53 -5.28
C ASP A 686 -19.79 3.18 -4.57
N GLN A 687 -18.60 3.28 -5.18
CA GLN A 687 -17.40 3.78 -4.49
C GLN A 687 -17.46 5.31 -4.20
N PRO A 688 -17.92 6.18 -5.13
CA PRO A 688 -18.30 7.56 -4.81
C PRO A 688 -19.40 7.64 -3.73
N VAL A 689 -20.39 6.75 -3.75
CA VAL A 689 -21.46 6.72 -2.73
C VAL A 689 -20.90 6.42 -1.33
N MET A 690 -19.92 5.51 -1.22
CA MET A 690 -19.19 5.26 0.03
C MET A 690 -18.46 6.54 0.48
N LEU A 691 -17.72 7.23 -0.40
CA LEU A 691 -17.06 8.50 -0.08
C LEU A 691 -18.05 9.58 0.37
N TRP A 692 -19.19 9.73 -0.31
CA TRP A 692 -20.26 10.66 0.05
C TRP A 692 -20.90 10.37 1.41
N SER A 693 -20.83 9.13 1.90
CA SER A 693 -21.32 8.77 3.24
C SER A 693 -20.45 9.31 4.38
N THR A 694 -19.20 9.71 4.13
CA THR A 694 -18.19 10.04 5.17
C THR A 694 -18.47 11.29 6.04
N ASP A 695 -19.62 11.92 5.82
CA ASP A 695 -20.14 13.07 6.55
C ASP A 695 -20.95 12.65 7.79
N ARG A 696 -21.76 11.59 7.64
CA ARG A 696 -22.67 11.07 8.70
C ARG A 696 -22.57 9.56 8.92
N PHE A 697 -21.93 8.83 8.00
CA PHE A 697 -21.79 7.36 7.98
C PHE A 697 -23.11 6.60 8.12
N GLN A 698 -24.18 7.09 7.47
CA GLN A 698 -25.47 6.40 7.47
C GLN A 698 -25.36 4.98 6.88
N PRO A 699 -26.11 3.98 7.39
CA PRO A 699 -26.15 2.64 6.80
C PRO A 699 -26.65 2.68 5.35
N MET A 700 -25.94 2.02 4.45
CA MET A 700 -26.24 1.96 3.03
C MET A 700 -25.95 0.58 2.43
N VAL A 701 -26.81 0.15 1.50
CA VAL A 701 -26.69 -1.12 0.76
C VAL A 701 -25.53 -1.09 -0.24
N ASN A 702 -25.21 0.11 -0.75
CA ASN A 702 -24.11 0.33 -1.68
C ASN A 702 -22.77 -0.06 -1.05
N GLY A 703 -21.89 -0.56 -1.92
CA GLY A 703 -20.53 -0.93 -1.58
C GLY A 703 -19.78 -1.45 -2.81
N GLY A 704 -18.65 -0.83 -3.13
CA GLY A 704 -17.68 -1.29 -4.12
C GLY A 704 -16.38 -1.67 -3.42
N SER A 705 -16.02 -2.95 -3.43
CA SER A 705 -14.90 -3.49 -2.62
C SER A 705 -14.19 -4.63 -3.36
N GLY A 706 -13.38 -5.44 -2.66
CA GLY A 706 -12.58 -6.51 -3.28
C GLY A 706 -13.41 -7.60 -3.96
N PHE A 707 -14.64 -7.84 -3.50
CA PHE A 707 -15.63 -8.72 -4.12
C PHE A 707 -17.05 -8.15 -3.93
N THR A 708 -18.04 -8.70 -4.66
CA THR A 708 -19.47 -8.41 -4.47
C THR A 708 -20.12 -9.55 -3.67
N PRO A 709 -20.75 -9.29 -2.51
CA PRO A 709 -21.54 -10.30 -1.79
C PRO A 709 -22.76 -10.80 -2.57
N ARG A 710 -23.14 -12.07 -2.37
CA ARG A 710 -24.34 -12.68 -2.98
C ARG A 710 -25.66 -12.04 -2.54
N SER A 711 -25.67 -11.34 -1.41
CA SER A 711 -26.78 -10.47 -0.96
C SER A 711 -26.90 -9.26 -1.88
N GLN A 712 -25.85 -8.43 -1.97
CA GLN A 712 -25.82 -7.23 -2.80
C GLN A 712 -26.10 -7.52 -4.27
N ALA A 713 -25.59 -8.63 -4.82
CA ALA A 713 -25.92 -9.07 -6.18
C ALA A 713 -27.45 -9.27 -6.37
N ARG A 714 -28.10 -9.99 -5.43
CA ARG A 714 -29.55 -10.20 -5.45
C ARG A 714 -30.34 -8.91 -5.20
N ILE A 715 -29.82 -7.96 -4.42
CA ILE A 715 -30.49 -6.66 -4.23
C ILE A 715 -30.43 -5.82 -5.52
N ARG A 716 -29.30 -5.81 -6.24
CA ARG A 716 -29.21 -5.15 -7.55
C ARG A 716 -30.15 -5.80 -8.57
N GLU A 717 -30.20 -7.13 -8.62
CA GLU A 717 -31.12 -7.91 -9.48
C GLU A 717 -32.60 -7.61 -9.16
N ALA A 718 -33.00 -7.73 -7.88
CA ALA A 718 -34.37 -7.49 -7.41
C ALA A 718 -34.82 -6.01 -7.47
N THR A 719 -33.94 -5.08 -7.85
CA THR A 719 -34.28 -3.65 -7.99
C THR A 719 -34.22 -3.13 -9.42
N VAL A 720 -33.91 -3.95 -10.43
CA VAL A 720 -33.99 -3.56 -11.85
C VAL A 720 -35.41 -3.11 -12.23
N SER A 721 -36.43 -3.80 -11.72
CA SER A 721 -37.84 -3.45 -11.95
C SER A 721 -38.37 -2.32 -11.06
N PHE A 722 -37.60 -1.84 -10.08
CA PHE A 722 -38.04 -0.79 -9.15
C PHE A 722 -38.42 0.52 -9.86
N PRO A 723 -39.46 1.24 -9.40
CA PRO A 723 -40.41 0.85 -8.37
C PRO A 723 -41.49 -0.12 -8.87
N ASP A 724 -41.64 -1.26 -8.19
CA ASP A 724 -42.78 -2.17 -8.31
C ASP A 724 -43.07 -2.82 -6.94
N TYR A 725 -44.14 -3.62 -6.81
CA TYR A 725 -44.49 -4.25 -5.54
C TYR A 725 -43.41 -5.21 -5.01
N ALA A 726 -42.77 -5.98 -5.89
CA ALA A 726 -41.83 -7.02 -5.48
C ALA A 726 -40.52 -6.41 -4.94
N SER A 727 -39.98 -5.41 -5.64
CA SER A 727 -38.79 -4.66 -5.24
C SER A 727 -39.05 -3.81 -3.99
N VAL A 728 -40.20 -3.14 -3.87
CA VAL A 728 -40.56 -2.37 -2.68
C VAL A 728 -40.74 -3.27 -1.46
N ASP A 729 -41.45 -4.39 -1.57
CA ASP A 729 -41.62 -5.32 -0.45
C ASP A 729 -40.30 -5.98 -0.06
N TYR A 730 -39.49 -6.43 -1.02
CA TYR A 730 -38.17 -6.99 -0.75
C TYR A 730 -37.24 -5.99 -0.03
N LEU A 731 -37.24 -4.71 -0.45
CA LEU A 731 -36.47 -3.66 0.22
C LEU A 731 -36.98 -3.38 1.65
N ARG A 732 -38.30 -3.39 1.87
CA ARG A 732 -38.91 -3.31 3.21
C ARG A 732 -38.50 -4.49 4.09
N GLN A 733 -38.53 -5.72 3.57
CA GLN A 733 -38.14 -6.94 4.30
C GLN A 733 -36.69 -6.91 4.78
N ILE A 734 -35.75 -6.35 3.99
CA ILE A 734 -34.34 -6.20 4.40
C ILE A 734 -34.07 -4.92 5.22
N GLY A 735 -35.10 -4.12 5.53
CA GLY A 735 -34.99 -2.93 6.40
C GLY A 735 -34.52 -1.65 5.71
N VAL A 736 -34.52 -1.59 4.36
CA VAL A 736 -34.27 -0.34 3.62
C VAL A 736 -35.48 0.57 3.73
N LYS A 737 -35.24 1.85 4.07
CA LYS A 737 -36.29 2.86 4.28
C LYS A 737 -36.36 3.90 3.17
N ASN A 738 -35.24 4.15 2.50
CA ASN A 738 -35.12 5.19 1.47
C ASN A 738 -34.35 4.67 0.26
N VAL A 739 -34.86 4.91 -0.94
CA VAL A 739 -34.13 4.72 -2.21
C VAL A 739 -33.83 6.08 -2.81
N VAL A 740 -32.56 6.38 -3.03
CA VAL A 740 -32.09 7.67 -3.59
C VAL A 740 -31.63 7.44 -5.01
N VAL A 741 -32.30 8.07 -5.97
CA VAL A 741 -32.03 7.92 -7.41
C VAL A 741 -31.28 9.15 -7.93
N LEU A 742 -30.09 8.92 -8.48
CA LEU A 742 -29.25 9.93 -9.11
C LEU A 742 -29.66 10.08 -10.58
N ARG A 743 -30.38 11.15 -10.91
CA ARG A 743 -31.06 11.30 -12.21
C ARG A 743 -30.07 11.27 -13.38
N ASP A 744 -28.98 12.00 -13.23
CA ASP A 744 -27.95 12.22 -14.26
C ASP A 744 -27.09 10.97 -14.55
N GLU A 745 -27.22 9.91 -13.75
CA GLU A 745 -26.46 8.66 -13.90
C GLU A 745 -27.30 7.51 -14.48
N LEU A 746 -28.61 7.71 -14.76
CA LEU A 746 -29.52 6.64 -15.18
C LEU A 746 -29.34 6.16 -16.63
N GLU A 747 -28.85 7.01 -17.53
CA GLU A 747 -28.75 6.71 -18.97
C GLU A 747 -27.84 5.51 -19.25
N GLY A 748 -28.33 4.55 -20.05
CA GLY A 748 -27.60 3.32 -20.36
C GLY A 748 -27.53 2.30 -19.22
N THR A 749 -28.26 2.49 -18.12
CA THR A 749 -28.31 1.56 -16.98
C THR A 749 -29.59 0.71 -16.98
N PRO A 750 -29.64 -0.43 -16.26
CA PRO A 750 -30.87 -1.22 -16.09
C PRO A 750 -32.03 -0.45 -15.42
N TRP A 751 -31.75 0.72 -14.85
CA TRP A 751 -32.71 1.59 -14.16
C TRP A 751 -33.21 2.75 -15.05
N GLU A 752 -32.86 2.78 -16.33
CA GLU A 752 -33.39 3.76 -17.28
C GLU A 752 -34.94 3.73 -17.30
N GLY A 753 -35.57 4.91 -17.38
CA GLY A 753 -37.01 5.07 -17.29
C GLY A 753 -37.65 4.68 -15.93
N MET A 754 -36.87 4.44 -14.87
CA MET A 754 -37.45 4.09 -13.55
C MET A 754 -38.30 5.21 -12.94
N LEU A 755 -38.00 6.47 -13.27
CA LEU A 755 -38.67 7.64 -12.68
C LEU A 755 -40.09 7.85 -13.22
N ASP A 756 -40.38 7.29 -14.39
CA ASP A 756 -41.67 7.40 -15.09
C ASP A 756 -42.67 6.30 -14.65
N ARG A 757 -42.21 5.31 -13.87
CA ARG A 757 -43.04 4.21 -13.36
C ARG A 757 -44.00 4.73 -12.25
N PRO A 758 -45.27 4.30 -12.23
CA PRO A 758 -46.26 4.80 -11.29
C PRO A 758 -46.00 4.30 -9.86
N VAL A 759 -46.27 5.15 -8.86
CA VAL A 759 -45.96 4.86 -7.44
C VAL A 759 -47.20 4.74 -6.54
N ASP A 760 -48.34 5.27 -6.96
CA ASP A 760 -49.49 5.56 -6.07
C ASP A 760 -50.07 4.31 -5.41
N ALA A 761 -50.02 3.16 -6.11
CA ALA A 761 -50.49 1.87 -5.60
C ALA A 761 -49.50 1.17 -4.66
N LEU A 762 -48.20 1.52 -4.71
CA LEU A 762 -47.12 0.83 -3.99
C LEU A 762 -46.99 1.27 -2.52
N GLY A 763 -47.68 2.35 -2.15
CA GLY A 763 -47.60 2.96 -0.83
C GLY A 763 -46.21 3.54 -0.53
N VAL A 764 -45.55 4.14 -1.54
CA VAL A 764 -44.24 4.79 -1.40
C VAL A 764 -44.36 6.27 -1.72
N ALA A 765 -43.67 7.14 -0.97
CA ALA A 765 -43.67 8.58 -1.23
C ALA A 765 -42.46 8.97 -2.10
N ARG A 766 -42.70 9.68 -3.21
CA ARG A 766 -41.66 10.14 -4.15
C ARG A 766 -41.48 11.66 -4.04
N GLU A 767 -40.31 12.11 -3.58
CA GLU A 767 -39.93 13.52 -3.42
C GLU A 767 -38.66 13.85 -4.23
N GLN A 768 -38.46 15.11 -4.63
CA GLN A 768 -37.21 15.57 -5.25
C GLN A 768 -36.38 16.35 -4.22
N VAL A 769 -35.09 16.01 -4.09
CA VAL A 769 -34.16 16.58 -3.12
C VAL A 769 -32.89 17.03 -3.83
N GLY A 770 -32.95 18.21 -4.45
CA GLY A 770 -31.94 18.70 -5.40
C GLY A 770 -31.94 17.86 -6.67
N GLU A 771 -30.76 17.43 -7.09
CA GLU A 771 -30.57 16.64 -8.32
C GLU A 771 -31.01 15.17 -8.19
N ALA A 772 -31.38 14.72 -6.99
CA ALA A 772 -31.79 13.34 -6.72
C ALA A 772 -33.31 13.22 -6.46
N VAL A 773 -33.89 12.08 -6.82
CA VAL A 773 -35.27 11.70 -6.45
C VAL A 773 -35.20 10.69 -5.30
N VAL A 774 -35.97 10.91 -4.24
CA VAL A 774 -36.00 10.04 -3.06
C VAL A 774 -37.35 9.34 -3.00
N PHE A 775 -37.32 8.01 -2.87
CA PHE A 775 -38.49 7.17 -2.62
C PHE A 775 -38.43 6.71 -1.16
N ARG A 776 -39.43 7.07 -0.36
CA ARG A 776 -39.60 6.63 1.03
C ARG A 776 -40.48 5.37 1.03
N LEU A 777 -39.99 4.30 1.65
CA LEU A 777 -40.63 2.97 1.72
C LEU A 777 -41.36 2.76 3.05
#